data_AF-A0A1M6Y6L7-F1
#
_entry.id   AF-A0A1M6Y6L7-F1
#
_cell.length_a   1.000
_cell.length_b   1.000
_cell.length_c   1.000
_cell.angle_alpha   90.00
_cell.angle_beta   90.00
_cell.angle_gamma   90.00
#
_symmetry.space_group_name_H-M   'P 1'
#
loop_
_entity.id
_entity.type
_entity.pdbx_description
1 polymer ?
#
loop_
_entity_poly.entity_id
_entity_poly.type
_entity_poly.pdbx_seq_one_letter_code
_entity_poly.pdbx_strand_id
1 'polypeptide(L)'
;MSSTTSVSGLASGFDWRTMVDSLMEVEHGTVDLMSNKQSEVEDELSEWRSLNTRLLALKTAAENLTEADDFYDYSSTMSTDSSTVDAEDLVSVSTSSTALSGTYNIQVEKLATAQKLSSTSFTDSSTALGSAYEGEILLNGKVVGITASDTLKDVRDKINNANSGSDPSGITASIVSYGTNDTRLVITSEATGEDGMGIANGSAADLIEKFGFVDSVSSVKTSITGGAQSDQFDSSTQAIKSVFGLSANQSGSVTIGGTAVAIDLSTDSLETIKNKINSAGIAGVSASIVSQTDDDGNNQYRLQIDGTQDFTDDQNILETIGVLEKGVSSVTGTTSANAMTSEGSVITASTLLSEIDGYNTFTAGDSIDITGTDHSGGAVNTSFTITASSTVQDFLDAVESAFGDVNAYITSDGNIEVADQISGASSLSVSLSSNLADGNSSLDFGAFSALDTVRERQLVAGSDAEVSIDGVTVTSSDNVIDDVLAGVTIDLKKADAETTISLTIGHDYDSIVSKIEGLVNAYNDVAAFISDQQSYDEENDTTGGPLFGDGTLSSIKRNLTSVLVESVWGVNSEFSTLGLAGVSVDTEGQLSIDEGVLRGYLETNFNEIRDLFVARGTTDTGALTYVTSDRNANSGDYAVFITQAAAQSTATSENSYAGTLGAGETITVTDGDKVSTVDLTSGMTLSDAVNALNTDFDTEYTQTLASENAVLSGASPASSSVTWDSIDGASLVDGDIINFSGTTRGGTTVQGSYTISDVTTDTLQDFLAEIESVFGDEVNAGMDSEGRIVVTDRTSGNSSLSLSIEEPTGRGLDFGTVESTNDGGTTGRYALEVTASVSASNELVITHDYYGSGNTFEISETANLFWTGDQTVDNGQDVAGTINGESATGKGQVLTGDDDEPNVDGLVIKYTGTDSGVEVGNIKLTLGIAELFNRTLFSITDDVDGYLTAKTESLEDRIDSYDERIEKMETRLTARMQTMINRFIAMELALSEIQNQGDWLTSQLSSLSR
;
A
#
# COMPACT_ATOMS: atom_id res chain seq x y z
N MET A 1 -12.32 -23.92 58.01
CA MET A 1 -12.14 -23.79 59.48
C MET A 1 -12.02 -25.17 60.10
N SER A 2 -11.15 -25.31 61.10
CA SER A 2 -10.69 -26.57 61.70
C SER A 2 -11.82 -27.41 62.30
N SER A 3 -11.82 -28.70 61.99
CA SER A 3 -12.76 -29.72 62.47
C SER A 3 -12.56 -30.02 63.96
N THR A 4 -13.52 -29.64 64.80
CA THR A 4 -13.76 -30.30 66.09
C THR A 4 -14.95 -31.24 65.93
N THR A 5 -14.65 -32.52 65.68
CA THR A 5 -15.61 -33.63 65.71
C THR A 5 -16.19 -33.75 67.13
N SER A 6 -17.29 -33.04 67.36
CA SER A 6 -18.14 -33.23 68.54
C SER A 6 -18.93 -34.52 68.30
N VAL A 7 -18.61 -35.59 69.02
CA VAL A 7 -19.30 -36.89 68.91
C VAL A 7 -20.72 -36.72 69.44
N SER A 8 -21.72 -36.84 68.55
CA SER A 8 -23.15 -36.79 68.90
C SER A 8 -23.54 -38.00 69.74
N GLY A 9 -24.45 -37.82 70.71
CA GLY A 9 -25.09 -38.93 71.43
C GLY A 9 -24.33 -39.46 72.65
N LEU A 10 -23.28 -38.77 73.13
CA LEU A 10 -22.46 -39.25 74.26
C LEU A 10 -23.23 -39.39 75.59
N ALA A 11 -24.23 -38.56 75.85
CA ALA A 11 -25.04 -38.60 77.07
C ALA A 11 -26.41 -39.30 76.88
N SER A 12 -27.08 -39.09 75.75
CA SER A 12 -28.46 -39.55 75.53
C SER A 12 -28.57 -40.87 74.73
N GLY A 13 -27.52 -41.27 74.02
CA GLY A 13 -27.57 -42.37 73.04
C GLY A 13 -28.35 -42.06 71.76
N PHE A 14 -28.76 -40.80 71.54
CA PHE A 14 -29.56 -40.36 70.40
C PHE A 14 -28.72 -39.55 69.41
N ASP A 15 -28.67 -39.99 68.15
CA ASP A 15 -27.97 -39.28 67.06
C ASP A 15 -28.85 -38.14 66.53
N TRP A 16 -28.86 -37.03 67.26
CA TRP A 16 -29.64 -35.85 66.88
C TRP A 16 -29.11 -35.18 65.61
N ARG A 17 -27.85 -35.43 65.21
CA ARG A 17 -27.25 -34.81 64.03
C ARG A 17 -27.90 -35.34 62.76
N THR A 18 -28.03 -36.66 62.63
CA THR A 18 -28.76 -37.27 61.51
C THR A 18 -30.23 -36.84 61.43
N MET A 19 -30.87 -36.58 62.57
CA MET A 19 -32.24 -36.05 62.62
C MET A 19 -32.32 -34.58 62.17
N VAL A 20 -31.37 -33.73 62.59
CA VAL A 20 -31.28 -32.34 62.11
C VAL A 20 -31.02 -32.33 60.61
N ASP A 21 -30.11 -33.17 60.12
CA ASP A 21 -29.83 -33.30 58.68
C ASP A 21 -31.09 -33.74 57.91
N SER A 22 -31.84 -34.73 58.40
CA SER A 22 -33.12 -35.17 57.78
C SER A 22 -34.21 -34.09 57.81
N LEU A 23 -34.25 -33.25 58.84
CA LEU A 23 -35.18 -32.11 58.92
C LEU A 23 -34.78 -30.99 57.97
N MET A 24 -33.48 -30.72 57.85
CA MET A 24 -32.95 -29.74 56.90
C MET A 24 -33.20 -30.20 55.46
N GLU A 25 -33.08 -31.49 55.16
CA GLU A 25 -33.40 -32.08 53.85
C GLU A 25 -34.87 -31.85 53.45
N VAL A 26 -35.82 -32.03 54.38
CA VAL A 26 -37.24 -31.74 54.12
C VAL A 26 -37.51 -30.24 53.92
N GLU A 27 -36.82 -29.38 54.68
CA GLU A 27 -36.97 -27.92 54.54
C GLU A 27 -36.29 -27.39 53.26
N HIS A 28 -35.28 -28.08 52.75
CA HIS A 28 -34.60 -27.79 51.49
C HIS A 28 -35.50 -27.95 50.26
N GLY A 29 -36.59 -28.72 50.35
CA GLY A 29 -37.54 -28.91 49.24
C GLY A 29 -38.13 -27.61 48.67
N THR A 30 -38.13 -26.51 49.45
CA THR A 30 -38.52 -25.18 48.94
C THR A 30 -37.44 -24.49 48.13
N VAL A 31 -36.16 -24.74 48.44
CA VAL A 31 -35.00 -24.33 47.64
C VAL A 31 -34.97 -25.16 46.37
N ASP A 32 -35.16 -26.48 46.46
CA ASP A 32 -35.22 -27.38 45.31
C ASP A 32 -36.30 -26.94 44.31
N LEU A 33 -37.48 -26.53 44.79
CA LEU A 33 -38.53 -26.00 43.92
C LEU A 33 -38.12 -24.70 43.21
N MET A 34 -37.37 -23.81 43.87
CA MET A 34 -36.91 -22.57 43.25
C MET A 34 -35.76 -22.83 42.28
N SER A 35 -34.85 -23.74 42.62
CA SER A 35 -33.77 -24.20 41.75
C SER A 35 -34.31 -24.89 40.50
N ASN A 36 -35.36 -25.71 40.62
CA ASN A 36 -36.04 -26.30 39.45
C ASN A 36 -36.67 -25.21 38.56
N LYS A 37 -37.28 -24.18 39.15
CA LYS A 37 -37.83 -23.04 38.37
C LYS A 37 -36.75 -22.19 37.71
N GLN A 38 -35.61 -22.03 38.36
CA GLN A 38 -34.45 -21.38 37.76
C GLN A 38 -33.97 -22.18 36.57
N SER A 39 -33.78 -23.50 36.74
CA SER A 39 -33.38 -24.41 35.65
C SER A 39 -34.35 -24.34 34.47
N GLU A 40 -35.66 -24.29 34.71
CA GLU A 40 -36.67 -24.11 33.65
C GLU A 40 -36.46 -22.80 32.87
N VAL A 41 -36.14 -21.69 33.54
CA VAL A 41 -35.89 -20.39 32.89
C VAL A 41 -34.51 -20.33 32.22
N GLU A 42 -33.50 -21.01 32.77
CA GLU A 42 -32.18 -21.19 32.13
C GLU A 42 -32.30 -21.97 30.83
N ASP A 43 -33.13 -23.03 30.81
CA ASP A 43 -33.45 -23.78 29.60
C ASP A 43 -34.18 -22.90 28.57
N GLU A 44 -35.20 -22.13 28.99
CA GLU A 44 -35.86 -21.13 28.12
C GLU A 44 -34.84 -20.14 27.50
N LEU A 45 -33.95 -19.58 28.32
CA LEU A 45 -32.92 -18.62 27.89
C LEU A 45 -31.94 -19.25 26.89
N SER A 46 -31.52 -20.49 27.12
CA SER A 46 -30.65 -21.24 26.22
C SER A 46 -31.30 -21.41 24.83
N GLU A 47 -32.59 -21.77 24.81
CA GLU A 47 -33.35 -21.91 23.55
C GLU A 47 -33.55 -20.57 22.83
N TRP A 48 -33.77 -19.46 23.56
CA TRP A 48 -33.84 -18.13 22.95
C TRP A 48 -32.52 -17.66 22.36
N ARG A 49 -31.39 -17.94 23.02
CA ARG A 49 -30.05 -17.67 22.48
C ARG A 49 -29.77 -18.51 21.24
N SER A 50 -30.16 -19.79 21.25
CA SER A 50 -30.09 -20.68 20.08
C SER A 50 -30.90 -20.13 18.90
N LEU A 51 -32.12 -19.66 19.16
CA LEU A 51 -32.93 -18.99 18.13
C LEU A 51 -32.26 -17.70 17.62
N ASN A 52 -31.68 -16.87 18.50
CA ASN A 52 -30.99 -15.65 18.08
C ASN A 52 -29.86 -15.98 17.11
N THR A 53 -29.02 -16.98 17.41
CA THR A 53 -27.96 -17.42 16.50
C THR A 53 -28.50 -17.84 15.13
N ARG A 54 -29.63 -18.55 15.07
CA ARG A 54 -30.26 -18.96 13.81
C ARG A 54 -30.86 -17.79 13.04
N LEU A 55 -31.48 -16.84 13.74
CA LEU A 55 -32.03 -15.62 13.14
C LEU A 55 -30.92 -14.72 12.59
N LEU A 56 -29.78 -14.61 13.28
CA LEU A 56 -28.60 -13.91 12.79
C LEU A 56 -28.00 -14.59 11.55
N ALA A 57 -27.94 -15.93 11.53
CA ALA A 57 -27.51 -16.68 10.34
C ALA A 57 -28.45 -16.43 9.14
N LEU A 58 -29.76 -16.39 9.39
CA LEU A 58 -30.76 -16.02 8.37
C LEU A 58 -30.59 -14.56 7.91
N LYS A 59 -30.30 -13.63 8.83
CA LYS A 59 -30.03 -12.23 8.52
C LYS A 59 -28.81 -12.11 7.60
N THR A 60 -27.71 -12.76 7.93
CA THR A 60 -26.51 -12.79 7.07
C THR A 60 -26.78 -13.42 5.71
N ALA A 61 -27.57 -14.50 5.65
CA ALA A 61 -27.94 -15.11 4.37
C ALA A 61 -28.81 -14.18 3.51
N ALA A 62 -29.65 -13.35 4.13
CA ALA A 62 -30.42 -12.33 3.43
C ALA A 62 -29.56 -11.14 2.97
N GLU A 63 -28.64 -10.66 3.81
CA GLU A 63 -27.69 -9.58 3.48
C GLU A 63 -26.84 -9.89 2.24
N ASN A 64 -26.50 -11.17 2.00
CA ASN A 64 -25.77 -11.59 0.79
C ASN A 64 -26.60 -11.54 -0.52
N LEU A 65 -27.82 -11.02 -0.46
CA LEU A 65 -28.77 -10.91 -1.56
C LEU A 65 -29.52 -9.56 -1.55
N THR A 66 -29.10 -8.60 -0.72
CA THR A 66 -29.79 -7.31 -0.62
C THR A 66 -29.38 -6.33 -1.70
N GLU A 67 -28.18 -6.46 -2.25
CA GLU A 67 -27.61 -5.51 -3.21
C GLU A 67 -27.61 -6.07 -4.64
N ALA A 68 -27.70 -5.18 -5.63
CA ALA A 68 -27.68 -5.60 -7.03
C ALA A 68 -26.36 -6.31 -7.42
N ASP A 69 -25.25 -5.89 -6.81
CA ASP A 69 -23.91 -6.44 -7.03
C ASP A 69 -23.78 -7.88 -6.54
N ASP A 70 -24.61 -8.32 -5.57
CA ASP A 70 -24.64 -9.70 -5.11
C ASP A 70 -25.08 -10.70 -6.19
N PHE A 71 -25.71 -10.20 -7.26
CA PHE A 71 -26.15 -11.00 -8.41
C PHE A 71 -25.22 -10.86 -9.62
N TYR A 72 -24.30 -9.89 -9.61
CA TYR A 72 -23.34 -9.67 -10.70
C TYR A 72 -22.08 -10.50 -10.53
N ASP A 73 -22.23 -11.77 -10.15
CA ASP A 73 -21.15 -12.75 -10.22
C ASP A 73 -20.98 -13.19 -11.68
N TYR A 74 -19.75 -13.17 -12.16
CA TYR A 74 -19.40 -13.63 -13.50
C TYR A 74 -18.43 -14.80 -13.43
N SER A 75 -18.54 -15.69 -14.41
CA SER A 75 -17.63 -16.80 -14.64
C SER A 75 -17.03 -16.71 -16.03
N SER A 76 -15.84 -17.28 -16.18
CA SER A 76 -15.16 -17.44 -17.45
C SER A 76 -15.19 -18.92 -17.87
N THR A 77 -15.47 -19.16 -19.14
CA THR A 77 -15.29 -20.48 -19.77
C THR A 77 -14.41 -20.31 -21.00
N MET A 78 -13.47 -21.21 -21.21
CA MET A 78 -12.54 -21.14 -22.32
C MET A 78 -12.59 -22.41 -23.16
N SER A 79 -12.35 -22.24 -24.45
CA SER A 79 -12.15 -23.33 -25.39
C SER A 79 -11.12 -22.90 -26.42
N THR A 80 -10.48 -23.85 -27.10
CA THR A 80 -9.53 -23.56 -28.18
C THR A 80 -10.02 -24.13 -29.51
N ASP A 81 -9.52 -23.58 -30.62
CA ASP A 81 -9.67 -24.17 -31.95
C ASP A 81 -8.72 -25.36 -32.20
N SER A 82 -7.81 -25.64 -31.26
CA SER A 82 -6.84 -26.71 -31.30
C SER A 82 -7.35 -28.00 -30.65
N SER A 83 -7.07 -29.14 -31.28
CA SER A 83 -7.41 -30.47 -30.71
C SER A 83 -6.36 -31.02 -29.73
N THR A 84 -5.24 -30.31 -29.55
CA THR A 84 -4.07 -30.78 -28.77
C THR A 84 -3.59 -29.82 -27.71
N VAL A 85 -4.13 -28.60 -27.67
CA VAL A 85 -3.75 -27.55 -26.73
C VAL A 85 -5.01 -27.11 -26.01
N ASP A 86 -5.01 -27.30 -24.68
CA ASP A 86 -6.08 -26.85 -23.82
C ASP A 86 -5.87 -25.36 -23.49
N ALA A 87 -6.95 -24.61 -23.24
CA ALA A 87 -6.85 -23.16 -23.01
C ALA A 87 -6.08 -22.85 -21.72
N GLU A 88 -6.24 -23.69 -20.72
CA GLU A 88 -5.67 -23.57 -19.38
C GLU A 88 -4.13 -23.74 -19.37
N ASP A 89 -3.56 -24.34 -20.42
CA ASP A 89 -2.12 -24.43 -20.66
C ASP A 89 -1.53 -23.12 -21.20
N LEU A 90 -2.35 -22.27 -21.83
CA LEU A 90 -1.94 -21.01 -22.43
C LEU A 90 -2.23 -19.81 -21.53
N VAL A 91 -3.41 -19.78 -20.89
CA VAL A 91 -3.86 -18.67 -20.05
C VAL A 91 -4.67 -19.14 -18.83
N SER A 92 -4.79 -18.30 -17.81
CA SER A 92 -5.90 -18.33 -16.84
C SER A 92 -6.66 -17.01 -16.85
N VAL A 93 -7.96 -17.06 -16.57
CA VAL A 93 -8.81 -15.86 -16.58
C VAL A 93 -9.64 -15.81 -15.31
N SER A 94 -9.62 -14.67 -14.61
CA SER A 94 -10.53 -14.34 -13.51
C SER A 94 -11.41 -13.15 -13.86
N THR A 95 -12.59 -13.09 -13.25
CA THR A 95 -13.61 -12.06 -13.51
C THR A 95 -14.06 -11.41 -12.19
N SER A 96 -14.39 -10.12 -12.25
CA SER A 96 -14.99 -9.35 -11.15
C SER A 96 -16.44 -8.97 -11.45
N SER A 97 -17.10 -8.27 -10.53
CA SER A 97 -18.49 -7.81 -10.69
C SER A 97 -18.69 -6.76 -11.78
N THR A 98 -17.61 -6.14 -12.28
CA THR A 98 -17.66 -5.18 -13.39
C THR A 98 -17.47 -5.83 -14.76
N ALA A 99 -17.27 -7.15 -14.79
CA ALA A 99 -17.12 -7.90 -16.03
C ALA A 99 -18.35 -7.78 -16.93
N LEU A 100 -18.12 -7.75 -18.24
CA LEU A 100 -19.19 -7.71 -19.24
C LEU A 100 -19.34 -9.07 -19.90
N SER A 101 -20.58 -9.56 -19.96
CA SER A 101 -20.90 -10.79 -20.68
C SER A 101 -20.57 -10.67 -22.17
N GLY A 102 -19.86 -11.65 -22.70
CA GLY A 102 -19.37 -11.61 -24.08
C GLY A 102 -18.48 -12.79 -24.42
N THR A 103 -18.13 -12.91 -25.70
CA THR A 103 -17.13 -13.87 -26.17
C THR A 103 -16.00 -13.10 -26.85
N TYR A 104 -14.77 -13.40 -26.46
CA TYR A 104 -13.55 -12.77 -26.92
C TYR A 104 -12.60 -13.83 -27.49
N ASN A 105 -11.96 -13.53 -28.62
CA ASN A 105 -10.93 -14.39 -29.19
C ASN A 105 -9.55 -13.90 -28.78
N ILE A 106 -8.76 -14.76 -28.14
CA ILE A 106 -7.45 -14.43 -27.59
C ILE A 106 -6.38 -15.29 -28.29
N GLN A 107 -5.28 -14.68 -28.69
CA GLN A 107 -4.08 -15.37 -29.17
C GLN A 107 -2.86 -14.81 -28.41
N VAL A 108 -2.09 -15.68 -27.78
CA VAL A 108 -0.88 -15.28 -27.05
C VAL A 108 0.31 -15.35 -28.00
N GLU A 109 0.75 -14.22 -28.53
CA GLU A 109 1.85 -14.16 -29.51
C GLU A 109 3.20 -14.25 -28.83
N LYS A 110 3.37 -13.57 -27.70
CA LYS A 110 4.62 -13.48 -26.96
C LYS A 110 4.37 -13.27 -25.47
N LEU A 111 5.23 -13.85 -24.63
CA LEU A 111 5.25 -13.58 -23.19
C LEU A 111 6.22 -12.45 -22.86
N ALA A 112 5.89 -11.70 -21.82
CA ALA A 112 6.81 -10.73 -21.25
C ALA A 112 8.00 -11.47 -20.60
N THR A 113 9.20 -10.93 -20.79
CA THR A 113 10.45 -11.49 -20.26
C THR A 113 11.18 -10.47 -19.40
N ALA A 114 11.77 -10.94 -18.30
CA ALA A 114 12.57 -10.13 -17.39
C ALA A 114 14.02 -10.03 -17.88
N GLN A 115 14.58 -8.82 -17.87
CA GLN A 115 15.95 -8.58 -18.30
C GLN A 115 16.97 -9.26 -17.36
N LYS A 116 18.04 -9.79 -17.94
CA LYS A 116 19.13 -10.43 -17.20
C LYS A 116 20.50 -10.01 -17.74
N LEU A 117 21.35 -9.46 -16.88
CA LEU A 117 22.69 -8.99 -17.22
C LEU A 117 23.78 -9.79 -16.50
N SER A 118 24.95 -9.92 -17.13
CA SER A 118 26.13 -10.60 -16.59
C SER A 118 27.31 -9.65 -16.52
N SER A 119 28.03 -9.68 -15.40
CA SER A 119 29.31 -8.99 -15.21
C SER A 119 30.43 -9.60 -16.06
N THR A 120 31.58 -8.93 -16.07
CA THR A 120 32.87 -9.49 -16.52
C THR A 120 33.27 -10.67 -15.64
N SER A 121 34.30 -11.41 -16.09
CA SER A 121 34.88 -12.51 -15.34
C SER A 121 35.72 -12.01 -14.16
N PHE A 122 35.56 -12.65 -13.01
CA PHE A 122 36.41 -12.51 -11.84
C PHE A 122 37.03 -13.85 -11.47
N THR A 123 38.26 -13.82 -10.95
CA THR A 123 39.00 -15.01 -10.54
C THR A 123 38.26 -15.85 -9.50
N ASP A 124 37.67 -15.21 -8.49
CA ASP A 124 36.86 -15.88 -7.48
C ASP A 124 35.84 -14.93 -6.82
N SER A 125 34.94 -15.50 -6.02
CA SER A 125 33.83 -14.76 -5.39
C SER A 125 34.14 -14.19 -3.99
N SER A 126 35.34 -14.43 -3.46
CA SER A 126 35.74 -14.18 -2.08
C SER A 126 36.95 -13.26 -1.92
N THR A 127 37.62 -12.89 -3.01
CA THR A 127 38.68 -11.90 -3.02
C THR A 127 38.08 -10.50 -3.04
N ALA A 128 38.68 -9.59 -2.27
CA ALA A 128 38.27 -8.19 -2.22
C ALA A 128 38.50 -7.52 -3.58
N LEU A 129 37.52 -6.74 -4.02
CA LEU A 129 37.52 -6.04 -5.32
C LEU A 129 38.56 -4.92 -5.39
N GLY A 130 38.92 -4.33 -4.23
CA GLY A 130 39.90 -3.26 -4.12
C GLY A 130 39.32 -1.87 -4.39
N SER A 131 40.13 -0.83 -4.15
CA SER A 131 39.71 0.58 -4.22
C SER A 131 39.23 1.03 -5.60
N ALA A 132 39.47 0.23 -6.63
CA ALA A 132 39.07 0.52 -7.98
C ALA A 132 37.55 0.29 -8.22
N TYR A 133 36.87 -0.40 -7.30
CA TYR A 133 35.43 -0.67 -7.31
C TYR A 133 34.69 0.10 -6.19
N GLU A 134 35.36 1.01 -5.50
CA GLU A 134 34.75 1.81 -4.43
C GLU A 134 33.86 2.92 -5.01
N GLY A 135 32.63 3.03 -4.49
CA GLY A 135 31.65 4.02 -4.94
C GLY A 135 30.22 3.51 -4.77
N GLU A 136 29.28 4.09 -5.52
CA GLU A 136 27.86 3.75 -5.45
C GLU A 136 27.29 3.47 -6.84
N ILE A 137 26.37 2.50 -6.92
CA ILE A 137 25.53 2.25 -8.10
C ILE A 137 24.06 2.42 -7.72
N LEU A 138 23.23 2.72 -8.70
CA LEU A 138 21.79 2.82 -8.60
C LEU A 138 21.15 1.65 -9.35
N LEU A 139 20.23 0.97 -8.69
CA LEU A 139 19.45 -0.16 -9.20
C LEU A 139 17.97 0.17 -9.04
N ASN A 140 17.27 0.51 -10.14
CA ASN A 140 15.93 1.10 -10.14
C ASN A 140 15.80 2.24 -9.10
N GLY A 141 16.76 3.16 -9.10
CA GLY A 141 16.80 4.29 -8.15
C GLY A 141 17.27 3.95 -6.73
N LYS A 142 17.55 2.68 -6.40
CA LYS A 142 18.08 2.28 -5.08
C LYS A 142 19.60 2.24 -5.05
N VAL A 143 20.16 2.84 -4.01
CA VAL A 143 21.61 2.95 -3.83
C VAL A 143 22.19 1.64 -3.30
N VAL A 144 23.24 1.17 -3.97
CA VAL A 144 24.09 0.07 -3.51
C VAL A 144 25.53 0.59 -3.39
N GLY A 145 25.96 0.82 -2.15
CA GLY A 145 27.32 1.28 -1.84
C GLY A 145 28.33 0.13 -1.81
N ILE A 146 29.44 0.29 -2.54
CA ILE A 146 30.50 -0.70 -2.71
C ILE A 146 31.81 -0.15 -2.12
N THR A 147 32.47 -0.96 -1.31
CA THR A 147 33.72 -0.60 -0.62
C THR A 147 34.90 -1.39 -1.18
N ALA A 148 36.11 -0.87 -1.00
CA ALA A 148 37.33 -1.55 -1.43
C ALA A 148 37.52 -2.95 -0.84
N SER A 149 36.94 -3.22 0.34
CA SER A 149 37.01 -4.53 1.01
C SER A 149 35.95 -5.53 0.55
N ASP A 150 34.94 -5.09 -0.20
CA ASP A 150 33.84 -5.95 -0.62
C ASP A 150 34.34 -7.02 -1.60
N THR A 151 33.74 -8.19 -1.50
CA THR A 151 33.89 -9.30 -2.44
C THR A 151 32.66 -9.37 -3.36
N LEU A 152 32.71 -10.18 -4.42
CA LEU A 152 31.50 -10.41 -5.24
C LEU A 152 30.32 -10.96 -4.43
N LYS A 153 30.57 -11.74 -3.37
CA LYS A 153 29.51 -12.20 -2.46
C LYS A 153 28.88 -11.04 -1.71
N ASP A 154 29.70 -10.10 -1.23
CA ASP A 154 29.19 -8.93 -0.51
C ASP A 154 28.39 -8.03 -1.46
N VAL A 155 28.84 -7.83 -2.70
CA VAL A 155 28.07 -7.08 -3.71
C VAL A 155 26.75 -7.77 -4.02
N ARG A 156 26.73 -9.09 -4.26
CA ARG A 156 25.50 -9.88 -4.43
C ARG A 156 24.55 -9.69 -3.26
N ASP A 157 25.06 -9.81 -2.03
CA ASP A 157 24.25 -9.71 -0.82
C ASP A 157 23.72 -8.30 -0.62
N LYS A 158 24.49 -7.26 -0.94
CA LYS A 158 24.04 -5.87 -0.91
C LYS A 158 22.94 -5.59 -1.93
N ILE A 159 23.06 -6.09 -3.15
CA ILE A 159 22.00 -5.97 -4.17
C ILE A 159 20.72 -6.67 -3.69
N ASN A 160 20.83 -7.92 -3.23
CA ASN A 160 19.66 -8.66 -2.74
C ASN A 160 19.04 -8.03 -1.47
N ASN A 161 19.84 -7.39 -0.62
CA ASN A 161 19.34 -6.66 0.55
C ASN A 161 18.62 -5.36 0.12
N ALA A 162 19.12 -4.66 -0.90
CA ALA A 162 18.41 -3.52 -1.51
C ALA A 162 17.09 -3.95 -2.18
N ASN A 163 16.93 -5.24 -2.49
CA ASN A 163 15.68 -5.84 -2.96
C ASN A 163 14.78 -6.39 -1.85
N SER A 164 14.77 -5.77 -0.68
CA SER A 164 13.94 -6.20 0.45
C SER A 164 13.35 -5.01 1.20
N GLY A 165 12.29 -5.23 1.97
CA GLY A 165 11.61 -4.17 2.72
C GLY A 165 10.34 -3.66 2.02
N SER A 166 9.87 -2.47 2.41
CA SER A 166 8.68 -1.82 1.84
C SER A 166 8.93 -1.13 0.51
N ASP A 167 10.19 -1.02 0.08
CA ASP A 167 10.61 -0.27 -1.08
C ASP A 167 11.78 -1.00 -1.81
N PRO A 168 11.50 -2.18 -2.38
CA PRO A 168 12.52 -3.05 -2.96
C PRO A 168 13.03 -2.53 -4.31
N SER A 169 14.31 -2.75 -4.62
CA SER A 169 14.89 -2.39 -5.92
C SER A 169 14.31 -3.12 -7.14
N GLY A 170 13.56 -4.20 -6.97
CA GLY A 170 13.08 -5.08 -8.06
C GLY A 170 14.19 -5.83 -8.81
N ILE A 171 15.41 -5.92 -8.26
CA ILE A 171 16.57 -6.55 -8.91
C ILE A 171 17.21 -7.58 -7.97
N THR A 172 17.38 -8.81 -8.46
CA THR A 172 18.08 -9.88 -7.73
C THR A 172 19.47 -10.14 -8.31
N ALA A 173 20.42 -10.51 -7.46
CA ALA A 173 21.78 -10.85 -7.83
C ALA A 173 22.12 -12.31 -7.48
N SER A 174 22.86 -12.96 -8.38
CA SER A 174 23.39 -14.31 -8.20
C SER A 174 24.82 -14.41 -8.71
N ILE A 175 25.58 -15.41 -8.23
CA ILE A 175 26.95 -15.67 -8.69
C ILE A 175 26.95 -16.99 -9.45
N VAL A 176 27.46 -16.97 -10.67
CA VAL A 176 27.57 -18.14 -11.56
C VAL A 176 29.04 -18.36 -11.89
N SER A 177 29.50 -19.61 -11.79
CA SER A 177 30.86 -20.00 -12.22
C SER A 177 30.78 -20.68 -13.58
N TYR A 178 31.50 -20.12 -14.56
CA TYR A 178 31.59 -20.63 -15.93
C TYR A 178 32.87 -21.46 -16.17
N GLY A 179 33.75 -21.55 -15.18
CA GLY A 179 34.98 -22.33 -15.26
C GLY A 179 35.98 -21.96 -14.16
N THR A 180 37.21 -22.45 -14.29
CA THR A 180 38.32 -22.07 -13.42
C THR A 180 38.68 -20.60 -13.65
N ASN A 181 38.69 -19.79 -12.59
CA ASN A 181 38.93 -18.34 -12.66
C ASN A 181 37.90 -17.56 -13.50
N ASP A 182 36.71 -18.12 -13.73
CA ASP A 182 35.59 -17.41 -14.35
C ASP A 182 34.36 -17.48 -13.45
N THR A 183 34.22 -16.45 -12.63
CA THR A 183 33.09 -16.22 -11.75
C THR A 183 32.43 -14.90 -12.14
N ARG A 184 31.12 -14.91 -12.36
CA ARG A 184 30.36 -13.72 -12.80
C ARG A 184 29.21 -13.43 -11.86
N LEU A 185 28.99 -12.15 -11.60
CA LEU A 185 27.78 -11.63 -10.97
C LEU A 185 26.72 -11.48 -12.04
N VAL A 186 25.53 -12.00 -11.78
CA VAL A 186 24.40 -12.00 -12.69
C VAL A 186 23.23 -11.33 -11.98
N ILE A 187 22.75 -10.22 -12.54
CA ILE A 187 21.61 -9.47 -12.04
C ILE A 187 20.38 -9.72 -12.92
N THR A 188 19.22 -9.89 -12.29
CA THR A 188 17.95 -10.24 -12.96
C THR A 188 16.84 -9.34 -12.44
N SER A 189 16.07 -8.76 -13.34
CA SER A 189 14.85 -8.01 -13.01
C SER A 189 13.81 -8.97 -12.43
N GLU A 190 13.07 -8.53 -11.42
CA GLU A 190 11.85 -9.23 -10.99
C GLU A 190 10.65 -8.86 -11.86
N ALA A 191 10.63 -7.63 -12.38
CA ALA A 191 9.65 -7.20 -13.37
C ALA A 191 10.03 -7.66 -14.78
N THR A 192 9.02 -8.06 -15.56
CA THR A 192 9.13 -8.28 -17.00
C THR A 192 8.91 -6.97 -17.76
N GLY A 193 9.07 -6.99 -19.08
CA GLY A 193 8.78 -5.85 -19.95
C GLY A 193 10.02 -5.27 -20.64
N GLU A 194 9.79 -4.47 -21.67
CA GLU A 194 10.82 -3.87 -22.54
C GLU A 194 11.68 -2.84 -21.80
N ASP A 195 11.11 -2.12 -20.84
CA ASP A 195 11.84 -1.15 -19.99
C ASP A 195 13.02 -1.79 -19.24
N GLY A 196 12.92 -3.08 -18.91
CA GLY A 196 14.01 -3.82 -18.28
C GLY A 196 14.39 -3.30 -16.89
N MET A 197 15.70 -3.24 -16.62
CA MET A 197 16.25 -2.75 -15.35
C MET A 197 16.89 -1.38 -15.55
N GLY A 198 16.54 -0.42 -14.69
CA GLY A 198 17.30 0.81 -14.52
C GLY A 198 18.60 0.56 -13.77
N ILE A 199 19.73 0.77 -14.44
CA ILE A 199 21.05 0.75 -13.80
C ILE A 199 21.81 2.03 -14.14
N ALA A 200 22.40 2.66 -13.13
CA ALA A 200 23.17 3.89 -13.29
C ALA A 200 24.32 3.94 -12.27
N ASN A 201 25.34 4.75 -12.55
CA ASN A 201 26.36 5.08 -11.57
C ASN A 201 25.81 6.10 -10.56
N GLY A 202 25.86 5.78 -9.25
CA GLY A 202 25.48 6.70 -8.17
C GLY A 202 26.61 7.64 -7.75
N SER A 203 27.68 7.72 -8.54
CA SER A 203 28.86 8.53 -8.26
C SER A 203 29.60 8.85 -9.56
N ALA A 204 30.64 9.68 -9.49
CA ALA A 204 31.52 9.94 -10.64
C ALA A 204 32.40 8.73 -11.03
N ALA A 205 32.27 7.58 -10.36
CA ALA A 205 32.96 6.35 -10.73
C ALA A 205 32.08 5.50 -11.65
N ASP A 206 32.66 5.06 -12.77
CA ASP A 206 32.02 4.23 -13.81
C ASP A 206 31.97 2.75 -13.39
N LEU A 207 31.30 2.48 -12.27
CA LEU A 207 31.25 1.16 -11.64
C LEU A 207 30.46 0.16 -12.46
N ILE A 208 29.31 0.54 -13.05
CA ILE A 208 28.49 -0.40 -13.83
C ILE A 208 29.21 -0.86 -15.12
N GLU A 209 30.00 0.02 -15.74
CA GLU A 209 30.91 -0.27 -16.85
C GLU A 209 32.03 -1.18 -16.37
N LYS A 210 32.60 -0.91 -15.19
CA LYS A 210 33.71 -1.68 -14.65
C LYS A 210 33.33 -3.09 -14.24
N PHE A 211 32.15 -3.27 -13.65
CA PHE A 211 31.56 -4.60 -13.49
C PHE A 211 31.26 -5.24 -14.86
N GLY A 212 31.16 -4.44 -15.92
CA GLY A 212 30.94 -4.91 -17.28
C GLY A 212 29.48 -5.22 -17.57
N PHE A 213 28.53 -4.66 -16.80
CA PHE A 213 27.11 -4.81 -17.07
C PHE A 213 26.68 -4.05 -18.32
N VAL A 214 27.30 -2.89 -18.54
CA VAL A 214 27.06 -2.01 -19.68
C VAL A 214 28.34 -1.81 -20.51
N ASP A 215 28.20 -1.17 -21.66
CA ASP A 215 29.28 -0.62 -22.46
C ASP A 215 29.52 0.86 -22.15
N SER A 216 30.50 1.49 -22.82
CA SER A 216 30.89 2.88 -22.55
C SER A 216 30.10 3.92 -23.35
N VAL A 217 29.22 3.51 -24.27
CA VAL A 217 28.50 4.41 -25.17
C VAL A 217 27.19 4.84 -24.51
N SER A 218 27.02 6.16 -24.37
CA SER A 218 25.77 6.74 -23.88
C SER A 218 24.79 7.05 -25.01
N SER A 219 23.51 6.82 -24.75
CA SER A 219 22.38 7.24 -25.56
C SER A 219 21.33 7.92 -24.70
N VAL A 220 20.43 8.69 -25.33
CA VAL A 220 19.25 9.21 -24.64
C VAL A 220 18.36 8.02 -24.27
N LYS A 221 18.06 7.88 -22.97
CA LYS A 221 17.22 6.81 -22.43
C LYS A 221 15.77 6.99 -22.86
N THR A 222 15.16 8.09 -22.41
CA THR A 222 13.77 8.44 -22.75
C THR A 222 13.77 9.53 -23.82
N SER A 223 13.80 9.13 -25.09
CA SER A 223 13.77 10.07 -26.22
C SER A 223 12.34 10.59 -26.47
N ILE A 224 12.21 11.91 -26.63
CA ILE A 224 11.00 12.55 -27.15
C ILE A 224 11.30 13.23 -28.48
N THR A 225 10.27 13.70 -29.19
CA THR A 225 10.47 14.34 -30.51
C THR A 225 11.33 15.59 -30.39
N GLY A 226 12.62 15.45 -30.71
CA GLY A 226 13.59 16.55 -30.62
C GLY A 226 14.04 16.89 -29.20
N GLY A 227 13.88 15.98 -28.23
CA GLY A 227 14.23 16.21 -26.83
C GLY A 227 14.49 14.92 -26.05
N ALA A 228 14.62 15.04 -24.73
CA ALA A 228 14.76 13.91 -23.81
C ALA A 228 13.97 14.14 -22.50
N GLN A 229 13.67 13.06 -21.79
CA GLN A 229 13.12 13.09 -20.44
C GLN A 229 14.02 12.31 -19.47
N SER A 230 13.99 12.71 -18.20
CA SER A 230 14.59 11.98 -17.07
C SER A 230 13.76 10.75 -16.69
N ASP A 231 14.25 9.96 -15.74
CA ASP A 231 13.44 9.00 -14.99
C ASP A 231 12.35 9.69 -14.15
N GLN A 232 11.42 8.91 -13.58
CA GLN A 232 10.39 9.39 -12.65
C GLN A 232 10.99 9.65 -11.26
N PHE A 233 10.45 10.68 -10.60
CA PHE A 233 10.82 11.09 -9.25
C PHE A 233 9.57 11.40 -8.45
N ASP A 234 9.54 10.98 -7.18
CA ASP A 234 8.44 11.28 -6.25
C ASP A 234 8.38 12.76 -5.84
N SER A 235 9.41 13.54 -6.17
CA SER A 235 9.47 14.97 -5.85
C SER A 235 10.20 15.76 -6.92
N SER A 236 9.63 16.91 -7.28
CA SER A 236 10.26 17.90 -8.14
C SER A 236 11.10 18.93 -7.38
N THR A 237 10.90 19.06 -6.06
CA THR A 237 11.46 20.14 -5.23
C THR A 237 12.55 19.68 -4.27
N GLN A 238 12.62 18.39 -3.93
CA GLN A 238 13.71 17.84 -3.12
C GLN A 238 15.01 17.69 -3.94
N ALA A 239 16.16 17.86 -3.29
CA ALA A 239 17.45 17.65 -3.91
C ALA A 239 17.62 16.19 -4.34
N ILE A 240 18.18 15.95 -5.54
CA ILE A 240 18.26 14.61 -6.14
C ILE A 240 19.01 13.61 -5.25
N LYS A 241 20.06 14.06 -4.56
CA LYS A 241 20.78 13.26 -3.56
C LYS A 241 19.86 12.71 -2.46
N SER A 242 18.95 13.54 -1.96
CA SER A 242 18.01 13.13 -0.91
C SER A 242 16.95 12.18 -1.46
N VAL A 243 16.48 12.42 -2.69
CA VAL A 243 15.48 11.54 -3.34
C VAL A 243 16.02 10.12 -3.50
N PHE A 244 17.26 9.96 -3.98
CA PHE A 244 17.86 8.64 -4.12
C PHE A 244 18.55 8.11 -2.86
N GLY A 245 18.80 8.94 -1.85
CA GLY A 245 19.59 8.58 -0.68
C GLY A 245 21.08 8.35 -0.98
N LEU A 246 21.64 9.07 -1.96
CA LEU A 246 23.07 8.97 -2.31
C LEU A 246 23.93 9.40 -1.11
N SER A 247 25.04 8.71 -0.87
CA SER A 247 26.01 9.15 0.15
C SER A 247 27.08 10.06 -0.48
N ALA A 248 27.45 9.80 -1.73
CA ALA A 248 28.40 10.61 -2.48
C ALA A 248 27.80 11.95 -2.95
N ASN A 249 28.64 12.98 -3.07
CA ASN A 249 28.27 14.21 -3.76
C ASN A 249 28.65 14.06 -5.24
N GLN A 250 27.69 14.29 -6.13
CA GLN A 250 27.88 14.26 -7.57
C GLN A 250 27.55 15.64 -8.13
N SER A 251 28.58 16.36 -8.59
CA SER A 251 28.42 17.72 -9.10
C SER A 251 29.43 18.08 -10.16
N GLY A 252 29.01 18.88 -11.15
CA GLY A 252 29.86 19.54 -12.13
C GLY A 252 29.11 19.95 -13.39
N SER A 253 29.83 20.07 -14.50
CA SER A 253 29.28 20.67 -15.72
C SER A 253 28.91 19.61 -16.75
N VAL A 254 27.61 19.48 -17.03
CA VAL A 254 27.10 18.71 -18.17
C VAL A 254 27.04 19.60 -19.40
N THR A 255 27.09 19.01 -20.59
CA THR A 255 26.89 19.77 -21.85
C THR A 255 25.54 19.44 -22.45
N ILE A 256 24.72 20.46 -22.69
CA ILE A 256 23.38 20.36 -23.30
C ILE A 256 23.35 21.26 -24.54
N GLY A 257 23.11 20.68 -25.72
CA GLY A 257 23.07 21.44 -26.97
C GLY A 257 24.34 22.25 -27.23
N GLY A 258 25.50 21.69 -26.86
CA GLY A 258 26.81 22.33 -26.96
C GLY A 258 27.12 23.40 -25.90
N THR A 259 26.25 23.61 -24.91
CA THR A 259 26.44 24.60 -23.84
C THR A 259 26.62 23.91 -22.48
N ALA A 260 27.60 24.37 -21.71
CA ALA A 260 27.89 23.89 -20.36
C ALA A 260 26.83 24.38 -19.34
N VAL A 261 26.26 23.45 -18.57
CA VAL A 261 25.31 23.69 -17.48
C VAL A 261 25.84 23.04 -16.20
N ALA A 262 26.01 23.82 -15.14
CA ALA A 262 26.53 23.32 -13.86
C ALA A 262 25.39 22.75 -12.99
N ILE A 263 25.43 21.44 -12.73
CA ILE A 263 24.45 20.70 -11.94
C ILE A 263 25.16 20.11 -10.71
N ASP A 264 24.53 20.21 -9.55
CA ASP A 264 24.98 19.65 -8.29
C ASP A 264 23.84 18.88 -7.63
N LEU A 265 23.87 17.55 -7.72
CA LEU A 265 22.78 16.70 -7.22
C LEU A 265 22.63 16.77 -5.69
N SER A 266 23.63 17.29 -4.96
CA SER A 266 23.53 17.45 -3.51
C SER A 266 22.62 18.61 -3.08
N THR A 267 22.39 19.58 -3.97
CA THR A 267 21.60 20.79 -3.67
C THR A 267 20.51 21.08 -4.70
N ASP A 268 20.65 20.58 -5.92
CA ASP A 268 19.69 20.79 -6.99
C ASP A 268 18.57 19.75 -6.93
N SER A 269 17.33 20.23 -7.01
CA SER A 269 16.13 19.46 -7.32
C SER A 269 15.83 19.48 -8.83
N LEU A 270 14.84 18.71 -9.31
CA LEU A 270 14.42 18.78 -10.71
C LEU A 270 14.02 20.22 -11.10
N GLU A 271 13.32 20.93 -10.23
CA GLU A 271 12.92 22.32 -10.42
C GLU A 271 14.15 23.25 -10.56
N THR A 272 15.16 23.05 -9.71
CA THR A 272 16.42 23.81 -9.80
C THR A 272 17.19 23.49 -11.07
N ILE A 273 17.26 22.21 -11.48
CA ILE A 273 17.92 21.79 -12.72
C ILE A 273 17.21 22.40 -13.94
N LYS A 274 15.86 22.35 -13.98
CA LYS A 274 15.05 23.02 -15.01
C LYS A 274 15.42 24.50 -15.12
N ASN A 275 15.45 25.20 -14.00
CA ASN A 275 15.74 26.63 -13.96
C ASN A 275 17.18 26.94 -14.43
N LYS A 276 18.15 26.10 -14.08
CA LYS A 276 19.53 26.20 -14.55
C LYS A 276 19.66 26.02 -16.06
N ILE A 277 18.97 25.02 -16.63
CA ILE A 277 18.96 24.79 -18.09
C ILE A 277 18.33 25.99 -18.82
N ASN A 278 17.18 26.46 -18.37
CA ASN A 278 16.49 27.62 -18.97
C ASN A 278 17.31 28.91 -18.86
N SER A 279 17.98 29.11 -17.72
CA SER A 279 18.84 30.28 -17.49
C SER A 279 20.13 30.27 -18.30
N ALA A 280 20.59 29.10 -18.78
CA ALA A 280 21.76 28.99 -19.63
C ALA A 280 21.56 29.60 -21.03
N GLY A 281 20.30 29.92 -21.42
CA GLY A 281 19.99 30.64 -22.65
C GLY A 281 20.34 29.89 -23.93
N ILE A 282 20.23 28.55 -23.90
CA ILE A 282 20.58 27.67 -25.00
C ILE A 282 19.57 27.85 -26.14
N ALA A 283 20.06 28.17 -27.34
CA ALA A 283 19.19 28.54 -28.45
C ALA A 283 18.29 27.37 -28.90
N GLY A 284 16.98 27.53 -28.74
CA GLY A 284 15.98 26.54 -29.16
C GLY A 284 15.74 25.41 -28.16
N VAL A 285 16.35 25.47 -26.96
CA VAL A 285 16.18 24.49 -25.90
C VAL A 285 15.35 25.08 -24.76
N SER A 286 14.44 24.28 -24.20
CA SER A 286 13.65 24.62 -23.02
C SER A 286 13.51 23.40 -22.11
N ALA A 287 13.56 23.62 -20.80
CA ALA A 287 13.29 22.60 -19.80
C ALA A 287 11.96 22.86 -19.08
N SER A 288 11.23 21.79 -18.76
CA SER A 288 9.98 21.81 -17.99
C SER A 288 9.89 20.61 -17.05
N ILE A 289 8.97 20.65 -16.08
CA ILE A 289 8.60 19.48 -15.26
C ILE A 289 7.28 18.96 -15.78
N VAL A 290 7.22 17.66 -16.06
CA VAL A 290 6.01 16.93 -16.39
C VAL A 290 5.58 16.17 -15.14
N SER A 291 4.32 16.34 -14.73
CA SER A 291 3.69 15.54 -13.67
C SER A 291 2.83 14.45 -14.30
N GLN A 292 2.86 13.25 -13.73
CA GLN A 292 2.04 12.11 -14.10
C GLN A 292 1.57 11.43 -12.82
N THR A 293 0.31 11.02 -12.76
CA THR A 293 -0.20 10.18 -11.67
C THR A 293 0.08 8.72 -12.01
N ASP A 294 0.68 7.97 -11.09
CA ASP A 294 0.86 6.52 -11.21
C ASP A 294 -0.45 5.76 -10.94
N ASP A 295 -0.44 4.45 -11.14
CA ASP A 295 -1.63 3.59 -10.98
C ASP A 295 -2.14 3.54 -9.53
N ASP A 296 -1.28 3.90 -8.56
CA ASP A 296 -1.59 4.01 -7.13
C ASP A 296 -2.11 5.41 -6.74
N GLY A 297 -2.18 6.35 -7.69
CA GLY A 297 -2.68 7.70 -7.46
C GLY A 297 -1.62 8.70 -6.98
N ASN A 298 -0.33 8.36 -6.95
CA ASN A 298 0.74 9.25 -6.53
C ASN A 298 1.27 10.07 -7.71
N ASN A 299 1.65 11.32 -7.44
CA ASN A 299 2.24 12.19 -8.46
C ASN A 299 3.74 11.91 -8.63
N GLN A 300 4.12 11.56 -9.85
CA GLN A 300 5.48 11.36 -10.32
C GLN A 300 5.91 12.51 -11.22
N TYR A 301 7.16 12.92 -11.10
CA TYR A 301 7.72 14.07 -11.82
C TYR A 301 8.87 13.64 -12.75
N ARG A 302 8.91 14.21 -13.96
CA ARG A 302 10.04 14.07 -14.88
C ARG A 302 10.55 15.44 -15.30
N LEU A 303 11.87 15.59 -15.41
CA LEU A 303 12.50 16.70 -16.13
C LEU A 303 12.40 16.42 -17.63
N GLN A 304 11.74 17.31 -18.36
CA GLN A 304 11.69 17.28 -19.82
C GLN A 304 12.61 18.36 -20.39
N ILE A 305 13.45 17.98 -21.36
CA ILE A 305 14.36 18.87 -22.09
C ILE A 305 13.98 18.81 -23.57
N ASP A 306 13.38 19.88 -24.08
CA ASP A 306 13.01 20.03 -25.48
C ASP A 306 14.11 20.73 -26.29
N GLY A 307 14.18 20.42 -27.58
CA GLY A 307 15.00 21.14 -28.56
C GLY A 307 16.41 20.59 -28.83
N THR A 308 16.87 19.61 -28.05
CA THR A 308 18.16 18.93 -28.26
C THR A 308 18.15 17.49 -27.75
N GLN A 309 18.93 16.63 -28.42
CA GLN A 309 19.32 15.30 -27.94
C GLN A 309 20.85 15.17 -27.84
N ASP A 310 21.57 16.28 -28.01
CA ASP A 310 23.02 16.35 -27.90
C ASP A 310 23.41 16.63 -26.45
N PHE A 311 23.86 15.59 -25.78
CA PHE A 311 24.24 15.58 -24.37
C PHE A 311 25.65 15.01 -24.19
N THR A 312 26.41 15.57 -23.26
CA THR A 312 27.68 15.00 -22.80
C THR A 312 27.77 15.14 -21.31
N ASP A 313 28.21 14.07 -20.66
CA ASP A 313 28.21 13.94 -19.21
C ASP A 313 29.41 13.09 -18.78
N ASP A 314 30.45 13.77 -18.30
CA ASP A 314 31.70 13.13 -17.87
C ASP A 314 31.65 12.72 -16.39
N GLN A 315 30.56 13.00 -15.68
CA GLN A 315 30.43 12.73 -14.24
C GLN A 315 29.15 11.97 -13.89
N ASN A 316 28.54 11.31 -14.87
CA ASN A 316 27.34 10.46 -14.75
C ASN A 316 26.12 11.20 -14.17
N ILE A 317 26.06 12.54 -14.19
CA ILE A 317 24.94 13.32 -13.64
C ILE A 317 23.64 13.09 -14.43
N LEU A 318 23.70 13.15 -15.76
CA LEU A 318 22.57 12.91 -16.66
C LEU A 318 22.19 11.44 -16.71
N GLU A 319 23.15 10.54 -16.48
CA GLU A 319 22.89 9.11 -16.28
C GLU A 319 22.16 8.85 -14.95
N THR A 320 22.63 9.43 -13.83
CA THR A 320 22.00 9.31 -12.50
C THR A 320 20.53 9.73 -12.51
N ILE A 321 20.19 10.80 -13.24
CA ILE A 321 18.80 11.24 -13.35
C ILE A 321 18.02 10.56 -14.47
N GLY A 322 18.62 9.62 -15.20
CA GLY A 322 17.94 8.84 -16.24
C GLY A 322 17.64 9.58 -17.55
N VAL A 323 18.36 10.67 -17.85
CA VAL A 323 18.32 11.30 -19.19
C VAL A 323 19.17 10.49 -20.17
N LEU A 324 20.30 9.97 -19.70
CA LEU A 324 21.19 9.10 -20.46
C LEU A 324 21.17 7.68 -19.91
N GLU A 325 21.42 6.71 -20.78
CA GLU A 325 21.70 5.32 -20.44
C GLU A 325 22.90 4.80 -21.21
N LYS A 326 23.41 3.64 -20.82
CA LYS A 326 24.50 2.93 -21.49
C LYS A 326 24.01 1.65 -22.15
N GLY A 327 24.63 1.28 -23.26
CA GLY A 327 24.26 0.08 -24.00
C GLY A 327 24.64 -1.22 -23.27
N VAL A 328 23.96 -2.32 -23.62
CA VAL A 328 24.21 -3.67 -23.06
C VAL A 328 24.64 -4.66 -24.15
N SER A 329 25.28 -4.16 -25.21
CA SER A 329 25.71 -4.94 -26.35
C SER A 329 26.70 -6.07 -25.96
N SER A 330 26.77 -7.13 -26.76
CA SER A 330 27.71 -8.24 -26.52
C SER A 330 29.17 -7.78 -26.63
N VAL A 331 30.05 -8.40 -25.85
CA VAL A 331 31.50 -8.17 -25.86
C VAL A 331 32.12 -8.96 -27.01
N THR A 332 32.92 -8.29 -27.85
CA THR A 332 33.68 -8.92 -28.94
C THR A 332 35.15 -9.09 -28.52
N GLY A 333 35.98 -9.78 -29.30
CA GLY A 333 37.40 -9.87 -28.96
C GLY A 333 38.24 -10.72 -29.88
N THR A 334 39.38 -11.19 -29.37
CA THR A 334 40.30 -12.06 -30.11
C THR A 334 40.96 -13.07 -29.18
N THR A 335 41.24 -14.27 -29.68
CA THR A 335 41.81 -15.38 -28.89
C THR A 335 43.03 -15.98 -29.57
N SER A 336 44.02 -16.40 -28.78
CA SER A 336 45.26 -17.01 -29.26
C SER A 336 45.05 -18.46 -29.72
N ALA A 337 45.74 -18.91 -30.77
CA ALA A 337 45.61 -20.29 -31.25
C ALA A 337 46.30 -21.35 -30.36
N ASN A 338 47.30 -20.97 -29.54
CA ASN A 338 48.04 -21.91 -28.71
C ASN A 338 47.71 -21.72 -27.22
N ALA A 339 47.34 -22.83 -26.58
CA ALA A 339 47.05 -22.92 -25.15
C ALA A 339 48.29 -22.88 -24.24
N MET A 340 49.48 -22.71 -24.82
CA MET A 340 50.78 -22.64 -24.13
C MET A 340 51.13 -23.85 -23.25
N THR A 341 50.64 -25.05 -23.60
CA THR A 341 50.77 -26.26 -22.76
C THR A 341 50.96 -27.52 -23.62
N SER A 342 52.13 -28.18 -23.56
CA SER A 342 52.33 -29.50 -24.21
C SER A 342 52.69 -30.65 -23.27
N GLU A 343 52.95 -30.39 -21.98
CA GLU A 343 53.26 -31.44 -20.98
C GLU A 343 52.35 -31.48 -19.72
N GLY A 344 51.13 -30.92 -19.77
CA GLY A 344 49.99 -31.48 -19.02
C GLY A 344 49.30 -30.66 -17.92
N SER A 345 49.68 -29.40 -17.68
CA SER A 345 48.90 -28.47 -16.83
C SER A 345 48.63 -27.17 -17.57
N VAL A 346 47.39 -26.70 -17.57
CA VAL A 346 46.99 -25.43 -18.19
C VAL A 346 47.69 -24.26 -17.49
N ILE A 347 48.22 -23.27 -18.23
CA ILE A 347 48.79 -22.06 -17.62
C ILE A 347 47.70 -21.26 -16.90
N THR A 348 48.04 -20.63 -15.79
CA THR A 348 47.17 -19.73 -15.03
C THR A 348 47.78 -18.33 -15.02
N ALA A 349 47.00 -17.31 -14.67
CA ALA A 349 47.50 -15.95 -14.45
C ALA A 349 48.71 -15.90 -13.49
N SER A 350 48.77 -16.78 -12.49
CA SER A 350 49.86 -16.87 -11.52
C SER A 350 51.10 -17.64 -12.00
N THR A 351 51.05 -18.28 -13.18
CA THR A 351 52.19 -19.02 -13.73
C THR A 351 53.31 -18.05 -14.08
N LEU A 352 54.56 -18.37 -13.73
CA LEU A 352 55.71 -17.56 -14.15
C LEU A 352 55.89 -17.72 -15.67
N LEU A 353 56.19 -16.63 -16.39
CA LEU A 353 56.49 -16.72 -17.82
C LEU A 353 57.67 -17.66 -18.09
N SER A 354 58.59 -17.78 -17.13
CA SER A 354 59.72 -18.71 -17.22
C SER A 354 59.37 -20.18 -17.04
N GLU A 355 58.15 -20.47 -16.59
CA GLU A 355 57.62 -21.81 -16.41
C GLU A 355 56.66 -22.20 -17.54
N ILE A 356 56.40 -21.29 -18.49
CA ILE A 356 55.62 -21.58 -19.69
C ILE A 356 56.42 -22.52 -20.57
N ASP A 357 55.72 -23.51 -21.10
CA ASP A 357 56.29 -24.50 -22.00
C ASP A 357 56.94 -23.85 -23.23
N GLY A 358 58.15 -24.31 -23.56
CA GLY A 358 59.00 -23.73 -24.59
C GLY A 358 59.94 -22.62 -24.12
N TYR A 359 59.72 -21.97 -22.96
CA TYR A 359 60.66 -20.98 -22.41
C TYR A 359 61.67 -21.64 -21.47
N ASN A 360 62.81 -22.07 -22.03
CA ASN A 360 63.75 -22.96 -21.35
C ASN A 360 64.74 -22.25 -20.41
N THR A 361 65.09 -20.99 -20.66
CA THR A 361 66.05 -20.25 -19.82
C THR A 361 65.77 -18.75 -19.86
N PHE A 362 65.58 -18.14 -18.69
CA PHE A 362 65.49 -16.67 -18.59
C PHE A 362 66.84 -16.01 -18.94
N THR A 363 66.82 -15.11 -19.92
CA THR A 363 67.94 -14.23 -20.24
C THR A 363 67.56 -12.75 -20.06
N ALA A 364 68.44 -11.98 -19.41
CA ALA A 364 68.21 -10.54 -19.23
C ALA A 364 68.12 -9.83 -20.60
N GLY A 365 66.96 -9.21 -20.87
CA GLY A 365 66.66 -8.54 -22.14
C GLY A 365 65.64 -9.29 -23.01
N ASP A 366 65.18 -10.47 -22.60
CA ASP A 366 64.07 -11.16 -23.25
C ASP A 366 62.80 -10.32 -23.18
N SER A 367 62.02 -10.30 -24.26
CA SER A 367 60.80 -9.49 -24.36
C SER A 367 59.73 -10.14 -25.24
N ILE A 368 58.49 -9.65 -25.12
CA ILE A 368 57.37 -10.01 -25.99
C ILE A 368 56.88 -8.72 -26.66
N ASP A 369 56.96 -8.65 -27.97
CA ASP A 369 56.35 -7.57 -28.75
C ASP A 369 54.83 -7.74 -28.73
N ILE A 370 54.14 -6.65 -28.39
CA ILE A 370 52.69 -6.52 -28.36
C ILE A 370 52.31 -5.59 -29.51
N THR A 371 51.71 -6.15 -30.56
CA THR A 371 51.39 -5.44 -31.80
C THR A 371 49.96 -5.68 -32.23
N GLY A 372 49.37 -4.78 -33.02
CA GLY A 372 48.04 -4.96 -33.57
C GLY A 372 47.29 -3.66 -33.80
N THR A 373 45.97 -3.71 -33.66
CA THR A 373 45.07 -2.55 -33.73
C THR A 373 44.11 -2.52 -32.55
N ASP A 374 43.82 -1.35 -32.01
CA ASP A 374 42.77 -1.13 -31.00
C ASP A 374 41.35 -1.19 -31.62
N HIS A 375 40.31 -1.02 -30.80
CA HIS A 375 38.90 -0.98 -31.22
C HIS A 375 38.67 -0.04 -32.41
N SER A 376 39.26 1.16 -32.37
CA SER A 376 39.12 2.21 -33.38
C SER A 376 39.96 1.98 -34.65
N GLY A 377 40.80 0.94 -34.66
CA GLY A 377 41.76 0.65 -35.71
C GLY A 377 43.09 1.38 -35.58
N GLY A 378 43.35 2.04 -34.44
CA GLY A 378 44.63 2.67 -34.11
C GLY A 378 45.72 1.61 -33.92
N ALA A 379 46.93 1.87 -34.41
CA ALA A 379 48.00 0.89 -34.38
C ALA A 379 48.65 0.79 -32.99
N VAL A 380 48.73 -0.43 -32.44
CA VAL A 380 49.44 -0.75 -31.20
C VAL A 380 50.78 -1.39 -31.54
N ASN A 381 51.86 -0.89 -30.93
CA ASN A 381 53.22 -1.42 -31.09
C ASN A 381 54.10 -1.08 -29.89
N THR A 382 54.19 -2.00 -28.94
CA THR A 382 55.00 -1.89 -27.71
C THR A 382 55.66 -3.23 -27.40
N SER A 383 56.45 -3.31 -26.32
CA SER A 383 57.11 -4.54 -25.90
C SER A 383 57.06 -4.70 -24.38
N PHE A 384 56.70 -5.89 -23.91
CA PHE A 384 56.83 -6.29 -22.51
C PHE A 384 58.21 -6.91 -22.27
N THR A 385 58.99 -6.38 -21.32
CA THR A 385 60.29 -6.99 -20.95
C THR A 385 60.07 -8.07 -19.90
N ILE A 386 60.50 -9.30 -20.19
CA ILE A 386 60.40 -10.42 -19.27
C ILE A 386 61.47 -10.24 -18.16
N THR A 387 61.08 -10.52 -16.92
CA THR A 387 61.98 -10.61 -15.76
C THR A 387 61.89 -12.01 -15.15
N ALA A 388 62.84 -12.34 -14.26
CA ALA A 388 62.84 -13.64 -13.57
C ALA A 388 61.62 -13.87 -12.66
N SER A 389 60.83 -12.83 -12.38
CA SER A 389 59.61 -12.90 -11.57
C SER A 389 58.36 -12.53 -12.35
N SER A 390 58.45 -12.31 -13.66
CA SER A 390 57.29 -11.94 -14.48
C SER A 390 56.32 -13.12 -14.56
N THR A 391 55.08 -12.86 -14.22
CA THR A 391 53.95 -13.78 -14.30
C THR A 391 53.16 -13.59 -15.60
N VAL A 392 52.28 -14.54 -15.91
CA VAL A 392 51.28 -14.37 -16.98
C VAL A 392 50.40 -13.15 -16.70
N GLN A 393 49.99 -12.90 -15.45
CA GLN A 393 49.21 -11.71 -15.10
C GLN A 393 49.96 -10.42 -15.44
N ASP A 394 51.23 -10.30 -15.06
CA ASP A 394 52.03 -9.10 -15.39
C ASP A 394 52.07 -8.84 -16.91
N PHE A 395 52.02 -9.91 -17.71
CA PHE A 395 51.98 -9.82 -19.16
C PHE A 395 50.59 -9.45 -19.70
N LEU A 396 49.52 -10.04 -19.14
CA LEU A 396 48.14 -9.67 -19.50
C LEU A 396 47.87 -8.20 -19.18
N ASP A 397 48.29 -7.71 -18.01
CA ASP A 397 48.20 -6.29 -17.63
C ASP A 397 48.95 -5.40 -18.63
N ALA A 398 50.07 -5.86 -19.18
CA ALA A 398 50.81 -5.13 -20.20
C ALA A 398 50.10 -5.13 -21.56
N VAL A 399 49.34 -6.18 -21.89
CA VAL A 399 48.46 -6.22 -23.07
C VAL A 399 47.30 -5.25 -22.89
N GLU A 400 46.61 -5.28 -21.75
CA GLU A 400 45.54 -4.32 -21.43
C GLU A 400 46.06 -2.88 -21.51
N SER A 401 47.18 -2.58 -20.86
CA SER A 401 47.79 -1.26 -20.91
C SER A 401 48.22 -0.83 -22.33
N ALA A 402 48.50 -1.77 -23.24
CA ALA A 402 48.89 -1.47 -24.61
C ALA A 402 47.70 -1.14 -25.52
N PHE A 403 46.57 -1.83 -25.31
CA PHE A 403 45.37 -1.70 -26.15
C PHE A 403 44.31 -0.77 -25.55
N GLY A 404 44.40 -0.43 -24.26
CA GLY A 404 43.45 0.45 -23.58
C GLY A 404 42.24 -0.32 -23.08
N ASP A 405 41.07 -0.04 -23.66
CA ASP A 405 39.74 -0.51 -23.21
C ASP A 405 39.48 -2.00 -23.53
N VAL A 406 40.45 -2.86 -23.21
CA VAL A 406 40.35 -4.31 -23.35
C VAL A 406 40.62 -5.00 -22.02
N ASN A 407 40.04 -6.19 -21.85
CA ASN A 407 40.41 -7.11 -20.77
C ASN A 407 41.15 -8.30 -21.37
N ALA A 408 42.32 -8.66 -20.84
CA ALA A 408 43.11 -9.79 -21.28
C ALA A 408 43.16 -10.87 -20.21
N TYR A 409 42.77 -12.11 -20.53
CA TYR A 409 42.74 -13.21 -19.58
C TYR A 409 43.07 -14.56 -20.20
N ILE A 410 43.28 -15.56 -19.34
CA ILE A 410 43.46 -16.95 -19.76
C ILE A 410 42.13 -17.69 -19.68
N THR A 411 41.71 -18.27 -20.81
CA THR A 411 40.54 -19.16 -20.91
C THR A 411 40.77 -20.48 -20.18
N SER A 412 39.71 -21.24 -19.90
CA SER A 412 39.83 -22.57 -19.27
C SER A 412 40.70 -23.55 -20.05
N ASP A 413 40.85 -23.32 -21.36
CA ASP A 413 41.65 -24.13 -22.27
C ASP A 413 43.12 -23.67 -22.36
N GLY A 414 43.51 -22.56 -21.69
CA GLY A 414 44.88 -22.05 -21.65
C GLY A 414 45.22 -21.01 -22.72
N ASN A 415 44.28 -20.65 -23.59
CA ASN A 415 44.47 -19.59 -24.58
C ASN A 415 44.37 -18.21 -23.92
N ILE A 416 45.13 -17.25 -24.43
CA ILE A 416 44.99 -15.83 -24.12
C ILE A 416 43.84 -15.27 -24.94
N GLU A 417 42.88 -14.67 -24.28
CA GLU A 417 41.77 -13.96 -24.90
C GLU A 417 41.83 -12.47 -24.52
N VAL A 418 41.64 -11.60 -25.50
CA VAL A 418 41.60 -10.15 -25.34
C VAL A 418 40.22 -9.68 -25.77
N ALA A 419 39.42 -9.29 -24.79
CA ALA A 419 38.02 -8.91 -24.93
C ALA A 419 37.88 -7.39 -25.02
N ASP A 420 37.30 -6.92 -26.12
CA ASP A 420 36.99 -5.51 -26.37
C ASP A 420 35.81 -5.07 -25.52
N GLN A 421 36.03 -4.14 -24.59
CA GLN A 421 34.97 -3.65 -23.72
C GLN A 421 34.12 -2.55 -24.39
N ILE A 422 34.50 -2.07 -25.57
CA ILE A 422 33.74 -1.05 -26.31
C ILE A 422 32.72 -1.72 -27.24
N SER A 423 31.52 -1.14 -27.31
CA SER A 423 30.45 -1.59 -28.18
C SER A 423 30.63 -1.16 -29.63
N GLY A 424 29.98 -1.88 -30.55
CA GLY A 424 30.04 -1.59 -31.99
C GLY A 424 31.08 -2.44 -32.75
N ALA A 425 31.35 -2.05 -34.00
CA ALA A 425 32.22 -2.82 -34.88
C ALA A 425 33.69 -2.71 -34.42
N SER A 426 34.21 -3.77 -33.82
CA SER A 426 35.60 -3.82 -33.36
C SER A 426 36.58 -4.01 -34.52
N SER A 427 37.61 -3.17 -34.56
CA SER A 427 38.82 -3.39 -35.37
C SER A 427 39.97 -4.01 -34.56
N LEU A 428 39.68 -4.53 -33.35
CA LEU A 428 40.69 -5.11 -32.46
C LEU A 428 41.43 -6.26 -33.16
N SER A 429 42.75 -6.15 -33.20
CA SER A 429 43.63 -7.25 -33.60
C SER A 429 44.83 -7.29 -32.67
N VAL A 430 45.24 -8.49 -32.27
CA VAL A 430 46.37 -8.71 -31.35
C VAL A 430 47.36 -9.64 -32.01
N SER A 431 48.64 -9.36 -31.87
CA SER A 431 49.74 -10.20 -32.34
C SER A 431 50.89 -10.10 -31.35
N LEU A 432 51.25 -11.26 -30.80
CA LEU A 432 52.30 -11.39 -29.79
C LEU A 432 53.50 -12.12 -30.40
N SER A 433 54.70 -11.57 -30.23
CA SER A 433 55.93 -12.17 -30.77
C SER A 433 57.06 -12.13 -29.76
N SER A 434 57.61 -13.28 -29.38
CA SER A 434 58.69 -13.35 -28.41
C SER A 434 60.05 -13.02 -29.04
N ASN A 435 60.81 -12.12 -28.41
CA ASN A 435 62.20 -11.81 -28.72
C ASN A 435 63.09 -12.37 -27.62
N LEU A 436 63.55 -13.61 -27.82
CA LEU A 436 64.36 -14.35 -26.84
C LEU A 436 65.83 -14.33 -27.25
N ALA A 437 66.71 -14.01 -26.30
CA ALA A 437 68.14 -13.82 -26.55
C ALA A 437 68.89 -15.16 -26.69
N ASP A 438 68.35 -16.24 -26.16
CA ASP A 438 68.87 -17.58 -26.35
C ASP A 438 68.29 -18.23 -27.64
N GLY A 439 68.98 -19.24 -28.17
CA GLY A 439 68.55 -19.92 -29.40
C GLY A 439 67.74 -21.20 -29.15
N ASN A 440 67.35 -21.47 -27.90
CA ASN A 440 66.75 -22.73 -27.47
C ASN A 440 65.41 -22.57 -26.74
N SER A 441 65.01 -21.36 -26.39
CA SER A 441 63.69 -20.98 -25.90
C SER A 441 62.80 -20.54 -27.07
N SER A 442 61.50 -20.81 -26.97
CA SER A 442 60.47 -20.43 -27.94
C SER A 442 59.16 -20.23 -27.19
N LEU A 443 58.64 -19.01 -27.15
CA LEU A 443 57.28 -18.71 -26.69
C LEU A 443 56.41 -18.45 -27.93
N ASP A 444 55.60 -19.44 -28.30
CA ASP A 444 54.71 -19.34 -29.46
C ASP A 444 53.24 -19.29 -29.02
N PHE A 445 52.68 -18.08 -29.03
CA PHE A 445 51.27 -17.83 -28.73
C PHE A 445 50.32 -18.23 -29.86
N GLY A 446 50.86 -18.59 -31.03
CA GLY A 446 50.07 -18.85 -32.23
C GLY A 446 49.44 -17.60 -32.83
N ALA A 447 48.68 -17.77 -33.90
CA ALA A 447 47.93 -16.67 -34.52
C ALA A 447 46.67 -16.36 -33.69
N PHE A 448 46.37 -15.08 -33.51
CA PHE A 448 45.11 -14.65 -32.90
C PHE A 448 43.99 -14.63 -33.94
N SER A 449 42.77 -14.99 -33.52
CA SER A 449 41.56 -14.95 -34.34
C SER A 449 40.45 -14.17 -33.66
N ALA A 450 39.74 -13.34 -34.43
CA ALA A 450 38.60 -12.57 -33.95
C ALA A 450 37.43 -13.48 -33.48
N LEU A 451 36.73 -13.00 -32.47
CA LEU A 451 35.53 -13.60 -31.88
C LEU A 451 34.39 -12.60 -31.94
N ASP A 452 33.28 -13.02 -32.57
CA ASP A 452 32.06 -12.20 -32.69
C ASP A 452 31.37 -12.02 -31.32
N THR A 453 31.45 -13.01 -30.43
CA THR A 453 30.98 -12.93 -29.05
C THR A 453 31.97 -13.62 -28.12
N VAL A 454 32.61 -12.84 -27.27
CA VAL A 454 33.39 -13.31 -26.12
C VAL A 454 32.47 -13.50 -24.90
N ARG A 455 31.56 -12.56 -24.69
CA ARG A 455 30.63 -12.56 -23.55
C ARG A 455 29.34 -11.85 -23.94
N GLU A 456 28.21 -12.50 -23.64
CA GLU A 456 26.91 -11.82 -23.63
C GLU A 456 26.79 -10.99 -22.35
N ARG A 457 26.69 -9.67 -22.48
CA ARG A 457 26.33 -8.79 -21.35
C ARG A 457 24.87 -9.05 -20.97
N GLN A 458 23.98 -9.05 -21.96
CA GLN A 458 22.56 -9.34 -21.80
C GLN A 458 22.28 -10.83 -22.08
N LEU A 459 22.01 -11.59 -21.02
CA LEU A 459 21.67 -13.02 -21.12
C LEU A 459 20.22 -13.24 -21.53
N VAL A 460 19.32 -12.34 -21.11
CA VAL A 460 17.90 -12.31 -21.47
C VAL A 460 17.50 -10.86 -21.66
N ALA A 461 16.81 -10.56 -22.75
CA ALA A 461 16.26 -9.23 -22.98
C ALA A 461 14.96 -9.03 -22.21
N GLY A 462 14.80 -7.83 -21.64
CA GLY A 462 13.49 -7.35 -21.22
C GLY A 462 12.62 -7.22 -22.45
N SER A 463 11.39 -7.74 -22.41
CA SER A 463 10.46 -7.51 -23.51
C SER A 463 9.03 -7.67 -23.06
N ASP A 464 8.12 -6.95 -23.71
CA ASP A 464 6.69 -6.98 -23.43
C ASP A 464 6.02 -8.27 -23.92
N ALA A 465 4.93 -8.63 -23.24
CA ALA A 465 3.95 -9.58 -23.72
C ALA A 465 3.19 -8.98 -24.91
N GLU A 466 2.81 -9.84 -25.85
CA GLU A 466 2.01 -9.46 -27.00
C GLU A 466 0.85 -10.45 -27.13
N VAL A 467 -0.38 -9.93 -27.08
CA VAL A 467 -1.62 -10.69 -27.14
C VAL A 467 -2.56 -10.06 -28.15
N SER A 468 -3.18 -10.87 -29.00
CA SER A 468 -4.27 -10.41 -29.86
C SER A 468 -5.61 -10.68 -29.20
N ILE A 469 -6.42 -9.65 -28.97
CA ILE A 469 -7.80 -9.76 -28.47
C ILE A 469 -8.74 -9.26 -29.56
N ASP A 470 -9.58 -10.16 -30.10
CA ASP A 470 -10.47 -9.92 -31.24
C ASP A 470 -9.78 -9.30 -32.47
N GLY A 471 -8.51 -9.65 -32.68
CA GLY A 471 -7.69 -9.17 -33.79
C GLY A 471 -6.99 -7.83 -33.54
N VAL A 472 -7.10 -7.27 -32.33
CA VAL A 472 -6.34 -6.09 -31.90
C VAL A 472 -5.16 -6.54 -31.05
N THR A 473 -3.95 -6.16 -31.46
CA THR A 473 -2.74 -6.43 -30.69
C THR A 473 -2.68 -5.51 -29.48
N VAL A 474 -2.44 -6.12 -28.32
CA VAL A 474 -2.22 -5.46 -27.04
C VAL A 474 -0.83 -5.85 -26.54
N THR A 475 -0.09 -4.85 -26.07
CA THR A 475 1.20 -5.03 -25.43
C THR A 475 1.09 -4.76 -23.94
N SER A 476 1.75 -5.57 -23.11
CA SER A 476 1.84 -5.37 -21.66
C SER A 476 3.26 -5.65 -21.19
N SER A 477 3.74 -4.88 -20.22
CA SER A 477 5.02 -5.14 -19.56
C SER A 477 4.98 -6.40 -18.68
N ASP A 478 3.79 -6.87 -18.28
CA ASP A 478 3.60 -8.10 -17.50
C ASP A 478 2.88 -9.19 -18.31
N ASN A 479 3.00 -10.43 -17.83
CA ASN A 479 2.19 -11.56 -18.25
C ASN A 479 0.80 -11.57 -17.59
N VAL A 480 0.48 -10.58 -16.76
CA VAL A 480 -0.88 -10.36 -16.23
C VAL A 480 -1.47 -9.13 -16.93
N ILE A 481 -2.65 -9.28 -17.50
CA ILE A 481 -3.37 -8.22 -18.22
C ILE A 481 -4.73 -8.03 -17.56
N ASP A 482 -4.97 -6.89 -16.92
CA ASP A 482 -6.21 -6.59 -16.16
C ASP A 482 -6.89 -5.26 -16.55
N ASP A 483 -6.28 -4.50 -17.45
CA ASP A 483 -6.70 -3.15 -17.85
C ASP A 483 -7.41 -3.10 -19.21
N VAL A 484 -7.34 -4.18 -19.99
CA VAL A 484 -7.88 -4.21 -21.36
C VAL A 484 -9.38 -4.47 -21.41
N LEU A 485 -9.85 -5.41 -20.59
CA LEU A 485 -11.24 -5.83 -20.52
C LEU A 485 -11.76 -5.52 -19.11
N ALA A 486 -12.73 -4.61 -19.01
CA ALA A 486 -13.29 -4.21 -17.73
C ALA A 486 -13.71 -5.43 -16.89
N GLY A 487 -13.15 -5.55 -15.69
CA GLY A 487 -13.43 -6.62 -14.74
C GLY A 487 -12.90 -8.00 -15.13
N VAL A 488 -11.92 -8.08 -16.04
CA VAL A 488 -11.32 -9.34 -16.47
C VAL A 488 -9.80 -9.27 -16.35
N THR A 489 -9.22 -10.23 -15.65
CA THR A 489 -7.77 -10.41 -15.54
C THR A 489 -7.35 -11.66 -16.30
N ILE A 490 -6.38 -11.54 -17.19
CA ILE A 490 -5.82 -12.61 -18.02
C ILE A 490 -4.36 -12.83 -17.62
N ASP A 491 -4.04 -14.01 -17.12
CA ASP A 491 -2.67 -14.45 -16.78
C ASP A 491 -2.14 -15.35 -17.91
N LEU A 492 -1.06 -14.91 -18.56
CA LEU A 492 -0.42 -15.56 -19.70
C LEU A 492 0.63 -16.56 -19.23
N LYS A 493 0.42 -17.84 -19.56
CA LYS A 493 1.31 -18.94 -19.16
C LYS A 493 2.26 -19.36 -20.26
N LYS A 494 1.80 -19.28 -21.52
CA LYS A 494 2.55 -19.77 -22.67
C LYS A 494 2.12 -19.09 -23.97
N ALA A 495 3.10 -18.71 -24.79
CA ALA A 495 2.86 -18.22 -26.13
C ALA A 495 2.60 -19.37 -27.12
N ASP A 496 1.53 -19.20 -27.93
CA ASP A 496 1.18 -20.03 -29.08
C ASP A 496 0.33 -19.20 -30.05
N ALA A 497 1.01 -18.50 -30.97
CA ALA A 497 0.38 -17.61 -31.95
C ALA A 497 -0.54 -18.33 -32.97
N GLU A 498 -0.51 -19.67 -33.05
CA GLU A 498 -1.35 -20.43 -33.97
C GLU A 498 -2.68 -20.88 -33.35
N THR A 499 -2.80 -20.89 -32.02
CA THR A 499 -3.99 -21.36 -31.30
C THR A 499 -4.88 -20.19 -30.89
N THR A 500 -6.16 -20.23 -31.27
CA THR A 500 -7.15 -19.24 -30.86
C THR A 500 -7.94 -19.74 -29.66
N ILE A 501 -7.92 -18.98 -28.57
CA ILE A 501 -8.73 -19.22 -27.38
C ILE A 501 -10.03 -18.42 -27.53
N SER A 502 -11.18 -19.10 -27.44
CA SER A 502 -12.50 -18.47 -27.32
C SER A 502 -12.88 -18.38 -25.85
N LEU A 503 -12.64 -17.21 -25.24
CA LEU A 503 -13.05 -16.87 -23.87
C LEU A 503 -14.51 -16.40 -23.87
N THR A 504 -15.38 -17.07 -23.12
CA THR A 504 -16.77 -16.65 -22.91
C THR A 504 -16.97 -16.26 -21.46
N ILE A 505 -17.41 -15.03 -21.24
CA ILE A 505 -17.78 -14.47 -19.95
C ILE A 505 -19.30 -14.40 -19.87
N GLY A 506 -19.86 -14.87 -18.77
CA GLY A 506 -21.30 -14.84 -18.50
C GLY A 506 -21.57 -14.88 -17.00
N HIS A 507 -22.82 -14.63 -16.60
CA HIS A 507 -23.20 -14.72 -15.19
C HIS A 507 -22.91 -16.10 -14.60
N ASP A 508 -22.36 -16.14 -13.39
CA ASP A 508 -22.24 -17.35 -12.61
C ASP A 508 -23.57 -17.67 -11.92
N TYR A 509 -24.46 -18.31 -12.69
CA TYR A 509 -25.75 -18.73 -12.17
C TYR A 509 -25.64 -19.75 -11.03
N ASP A 510 -24.56 -20.54 -10.96
CA ASP A 510 -24.37 -21.53 -9.88
C ASP A 510 -24.06 -20.83 -8.55
N SER A 511 -23.23 -19.78 -8.58
CA SER A 511 -22.98 -18.93 -7.41
C SER A 511 -24.29 -18.31 -6.89
N ILE A 512 -25.10 -17.74 -7.78
CA ILE A 512 -26.36 -17.10 -7.41
C ILE A 512 -27.36 -18.10 -6.83
N VAL A 513 -27.51 -19.28 -7.46
CA VAL A 513 -28.37 -20.35 -6.92
C VAL A 513 -27.89 -20.77 -5.54
N SER A 514 -26.58 -20.91 -5.32
CA SER A 514 -26.00 -21.25 -4.02
C SER A 514 -26.31 -20.20 -2.94
N LYS A 515 -26.29 -18.90 -3.27
CA LYS A 515 -26.68 -17.83 -2.33
C LYS A 515 -28.16 -17.92 -1.96
N ILE A 516 -29.03 -18.14 -2.94
CA ILE A 516 -30.49 -18.33 -2.72
C ILE A 516 -30.77 -19.59 -1.89
N GLU A 517 -30.05 -20.68 -2.14
CA GLU A 517 -30.09 -21.90 -1.33
C GLU A 517 -29.66 -21.63 0.12
N GLY A 518 -28.61 -20.83 0.32
CA GLY A 518 -28.18 -20.40 1.65
C GLY A 518 -29.30 -19.71 2.44
N LEU A 519 -30.00 -18.77 1.81
CA LEU A 519 -31.16 -18.09 2.39
C LEU A 519 -32.28 -19.08 2.74
N VAL A 520 -32.63 -19.96 1.80
CA VAL A 520 -33.68 -20.98 1.99
C VAL A 520 -33.35 -21.93 3.14
N ASN A 521 -32.11 -22.41 3.22
CA ASN A 521 -31.66 -23.31 4.28
C ASN A 521 -31.67 -22.62 5.65
N ALA A 522 -31.15 -21.38 5.74
CA ALA A 522 -31.17 -20.64 6.99
C ALA A 522 -32.60 -20.35 7.47
N TYR A 523 -33.53 -20.08 6.54
CA TYR A 523 -34.95 -19.92 6.88
C TYR A 523 -35.55 -21.24 7.38
N ASN A 524 -35.29 -22.34 6.68
CA ASN A 524 -35.79 -23.66 7.06
C ASN A 524 -35.28 -24.10 8.42
N ASP A 525 -34.04 -23.76 8.78
CA ASP A 525 -33.47 -24.01 10.10
C ASP A 525 -34.20 -23.26 11.22
N VAL A 526 -34.56 -21.99 10.98
CA VAL A 526 -35.38 -21.20 11.91
C VAL A 526 -36.79 -21.78 12.00
N ALA A 527 -37.41 -22.09 10.86
CA ALA A 527 -38.78 -22.62 10.80
C ALA A 527 -38.88 -23.99 11.48
N ALA A 528 -37.91 -24.88 11.27
CA ALA A 528 -37.83 -26.18 11.91
C ALA A 528 -37.67 -26.04 13.42
N PHE A 529 -36.73 -25.19 13.88
CA PHE A 529 -36.56 -24.93 15.30
C PHE A 529 -37.84 -24.43 15.96
N ILE A 530 -38.52 -23.45 15.36
CA ILE A 530 -39.79 -22.93 15.88
C ILE A 530 -40.86 -24.04 15.91
N SER A 531 -40.94 -24.86 14.86
CA SER A 531 -41.90 -25.95 14.77
C SER A 531 -41.66 -27.00 15.86
N ASP A 532 -40.40 -27.38 16.08
CA ASP A 532 -40.00 -28.34 17.11
C ASP A 532 -40.38 -27.84 18.50
N GLN A 533 -40.05 -26.58 18.82
CA GLN A 533 -40.41 -25.94 20.09
C GLN A 533 -41.93 -25.83 20.31
N GLN A 534 -42.73 -25.72 19.24
CA GLN A 534 -44.19 -25.61 19.30
C GLN A 534 -44.93 -26.95 19.14
N SER A 535 -44.21 -28.05 18.93
CA SER A 535 -44.82 -29.37 18.73
C SER A 535 -45.32 -29.99 20.04
N TYR A 536 -46.27 -30.91 19.94
CA TYR A 536 -46.77 -31.71 21.06
C TYR A 536 -46.82 -33.18 20.66
N ASP A 537 -46.14 -34.03 21.43
CA ASP A 537 -46.14 -35.47 21.25
C ASP A 537 -47.29 -36.08 22.05
N GLU A 538 -48.38 -36.41 21.34
CA GLU A 538 -49.57 -37.05 21.91
C GLU A 538 -49.30 -38.47 22.44
N GLU A 539 -48.25 -39.16 21.97
CA GLU A 539 -47.94 -40.54 22.39
C GLU A 539 -47.21 -40.55 23.74
N ASN A 540 -46.35 -39.57 23.96
CA ASN A 540 -45.56 -39.44 25.20
C ASN A 540 -46.12 -38.43 26.20
N ASP A 541 -47.21 -37.73 25.87
CA ASP A 541 -47.78 -36.62 26.63
C ASP A 541 -46.73 -35.50 26.94
N THR A 542 -45.80 -35.26 26.01
CA THR A 542 -44.66 -34.32 26.18
C THR A 542 -44.70 -33.16 25.18
N THR A 543 -44.26 -31.98 25.63
CA THR A 543 -44.04 -30.81 24.75
C THR A 543 -42.75 -30.98 23.96
N GLY A 544 -42.70 -30.40 22.76
CA GLY A 544 -41.54 -30.48 21.87
C GLY A 544 -40.31 -29.73 22.36
N GLY A 545 -40.49 -28.67 23.16
CA GLY A 545 -39.39 -27.97 23.82
C GLY A 545 -39.81 -27.01 24.93
N PRO A 546 -38.84 -26.37 25.61
CA PRO A 546 -39.08 -25.41 26.70
C PRO A 546 -39.94 -24.21 26.29
N LEU A 547 -39.92 -23.80 25.01
CA LEU A 547 -40.64 -22.62 24.53
C LEU A 547 -42.09 -22.91 24.08
N PHE A 548 -42.64 -24.08 24.42
CA PHE A 548 -43.97 -24.47 24.00
C PHE A 548 -45.05 -23.48 24.48
N GLY A 549 -45.84 -22.96 23.54
CA GLY A 549 -46.90 -22.00 23.81
C GLY A 549 -46.45 -20.54 23.95
N ASP A 550 -45.17 -20.23 23.70
CA ASP A 550 -44.68 -18.85 23.74
C ASP A 550 -45.26 -18.00 22.59
N GLY A 551 -45.84 -16.85 22.97
CA GLY A 551 -46.49 -15.94 22.04
C GLY A 551 -45.51 -15.13 21.18
N THR A 552 -44.30 -14.86 21.67
CA THR A 552 -43.24 -14.16 20.93
C THR A 552 -42.71 -15.05 19.81
N LEU A 553 -42.51 -16.35 20.09
CA LEU A 553 -42.10 -17.33 19.08
C LEU A 553 -43.13 -17.43 17.94
N SER A 554 -44.42 -17.38 18.29
CA SER A 554 -45.52 -17.33 17.33
C SER A 554 -45.55 -16.04 16.51
N SER A 555 -45.17 -14.90 17.11
CA SER A 555 -45.07 -13.62 16.39
C SER A 555 -43.90 -13.61 15.40
N ILE A 556 -42.74 -14.13 15.80
CA ILE A 556 -41.58 -14.30 14.90
C ILE A 556 -41.98 -15.14 13.69
N LYS A 557 -42.59 -16.31 13.91
CA LYS A 557 -43.06 -17.18 12.81
C LYS A 557 -43.99 -16.44 11.86
N ARG A 558 -44.98 -15.69 12.38
CA ARG A 558 -45.93 -14.92 11.56
C ARG A 558 -45.23 -13.82 10.75
N ASN A 559 -44.31 -13.07 11.36
CA ASN A 559 -43.58 -12.00 10.68
C ASN A 559 -42.74 -12.57 9.53
N LEU A 560 -41.95 -13.62 9.78
CA LEU A 560 -41.13 -14.26 8.76
C LEU A 560 -41.97 -14.91 7.64
N THR A 561 -43.10 -15.54 7.99
CA THR A 561 -44.00 -16.12 6.98
C THR A 561 -44.72 -15.05 6.16
N SER A 562 -44.96 -13.86 6.73
CA SER A 562 -45.57 -12.73 6.01
C SER A 562 -44.69 -12.26 4.86
N VAL A 563 -43.37 -12.17 5.07
CA VAL A 563 -42.41 -11.76 4.05
C VAL A 563 -42.40 -12.74 2.86
N LEU A 564 -42.53 -14.05 3.10
CA LEU A 564 -42.50 -15.07 2.03
C LEU A 564 -43.68 -15.00 1.05
N VAL A 565 -44.84 -14.53 1.53
CA VAL A 565 -46.08 -14.47 0.73
C VAL A 565 -46.38 -13.06 0.25
N GLU A 566 -45.52 -12.10 0.58
CA GLU A 566 -45.64 -10.72 0.13
C GLU A 566 -45.31 -10.62 -1.36
N SER A 567 -46.09 -9.80 -2.08
CA SER A 567 -45.80 -9.49 -3.47
C SER A 567 -44.88 -8.27 -3.50
N VAL A 568 -43.68 -8.44 -4.05
CA VAL A 568 -42.71 -7.34 -4.20
C VAL A 568 -43.26 -6.31 -5.17
N TRP A 569 -43.40 -5.07 -4.70
CA TRP A 569 -43.83 -3.94 -5.52
C TRP A 569 -42.72 -3.51 -6.47
N GLY A 570 -43.05 -3.14 -7.70
CA GLY A 570 -42.06 -2.66 -8.69
C GLY A 570 -41.43 -3.77 -9.54
N VAL A 571 -41.64 -5.04 -9.19
CA VAL A 571 -41.24 -6.23 -9.95
C VAL A 571 -42.37 -6.68 -10.88
N ASN A 572 -42.05 -7.32 -12.01
CA ASN A 572 -43.05 -7.91 -12.88
C ASN A 572 -43.96 -8.88 -12.10
N SER A 573 -45.28 -8.79 -12.29
CA SER A 573 -46.27 -9.63 -11.61
C SER A 573 -46.11 -11.14 -11.86
N GLU A 574 -45.39 -11.54 -12.91
CA GLU A 574 -45.05 -12.95 -13.16
C GLU A 574 -43.93 -13.47 -12.25
N PHE A 575 -43.14 -12.58 -11.65
CA PHE A 575 -42.00 -12.91 -10.78
C PHE A 575 -42.11 -12.31 -9.38
N SER A 576 -43.14 -11.52 -9.07
CA SER A 576 -43.23 -10.71 -7.85
C SER A 576 -43.38 -11.48 -6.53
N THR A 577 -43.33 -12.82 -6.53
CA THR A 577 -43.36 -13.67 -5.32
C THR A 577 -42.39 -14.84 -5.46
N LEU A 578 -41.82 -15.32 -4.35
CA LEU A 578 -40.88 -16.46 -4.34
C LEU A 578 -41.43 -17.72 -5.05
N GLY A 579 -42.71 -18.00 -4.83
CA GLY A 579 -43.43 -19.14 -5.43
C GLY A 579 -43.37 -19.17 -6.96
N LEU A 580 -43.28 -18.00 -7.59
CA LEU A 580 -43.22 -17.86 -9.05
C LEU A 580 -41.79 -17.90 -9.60
N ALA A 581 -40.79 -17.71 -8.75
CA ALA A 581 -39.37 -17.76 -9.08
C ALA A 581 -38.72 -19.15 -8.88
N GLY A 582 -39.53 -20.19 -8.62
CA GLY A 582 -39.04 -21.56 -8.42
C GLY A 582 -38.77 -21.93 -6.95
N VAL A 583 -39.16 -21.08 -5.98
CA VAL A 583 -39.05 -21.35 -4.55
C VAL A 583 -40.45 -21.56 -3.96
N SER A 584 -40.83 -22.80 -3.65
CA SER A 584 -42.17 -23.12 -3.16
C SER A 584 -42.23 -23.25 -1.64
N VAL A 585 -43.37 -22.86 -1.06
CA VAL A 585 -43.67 -22.97 0.38
C VAL A 585 -44.67 -24.11 0.59
N ASP A 586 -44.37 -25.03 1.49
CA ASP A 586 -45.29 -26.12 1.85
C ASP A 586 -46.34 -25.73 2.91
N THR A 587 -47.13 -26.70 3.37
CA THR A 587 -48.20 -26.49 4.36
C THR A 587 -47.69 -26.21 5.77
N GLU A 588 -46.45 -26.59 6.06
CA GLU A 588 -45.77 -26.45 7.32
C GLU A 588 -44.99 -25.12 7.39
N GLY A 589 -44.85 -24.46 6.24
CA GLY A 589 -44.12 -23.21 6.06
C GLY A 589 -42.64 -23.43 5.77
N GLN A 590 -42.23 -24.59 5.28
CA GLN A 590 -40.87 -24.85 4.82
C GLN A 590 -40.73 -24.51 3.33
N LEU A 591 -39.53 -24.08 2.95
CA LEU A 591 -39.16 -23.71 1.60
C LEU A 591 -38.48 -24.86 0.87
N SER A 592 -38.77 -25.01 -0.43
CA SER A 592 -38.06 -25.91 -1.33
C SER A 592 -37.79 -25.24 -2.67
N ILE A 593 -36.61 -25.51 -3.24
CA ILE A 593 -36.14 -24.92 -4.50
C ILE A 593 -36.29 -25.96 -5.62
N ASP A 594 -36.86 -25.54 -6.75
CA ASP A 594 -36.71 -26.22 -8.04
C ASP A 594 -35.56 -25.56 -8.80
N GLU A 595 -34.34 -26.10 -8.63
CA GLU A 595 -33.11 -25.54 -9.21
C GLU A 595 -33.20 -25.39 -10.73
N GLY A 596 -33.86 -26.33 -11.42
CA GLY A 596 -33.99 -26.29 -12.88
C GLY A 596 -34.87 -25.12 -13.34
N VAL A 597 -35.94 -24.83 -12.62
CA VAL A 597 -36.81 -23.68 -12.89
C VAL A 597 -36.12 -22.37 -12.52
N LEU A 598 -35.52 -22.29 -11.34
CA LEU A 598 -34.82 -21.08 -10.87
C LEU A 598 -33.67 -20.72 -11.82
N ARG A 599 -32.83 -21.69 -12.18
CA ARG A 599 -31.75 -21.50 -13.16
C ARG A 599 -32.29 -21.05 -14.52
N GLY A 600 -33.36 -21.68 -15.01
CA GLY A 600 -33.98 -21.29 -16.27
C GLY A 600 -34.46 -19.83 -16.28
N TYR A 601 -34.98 -19.32 -15.16
CA TYR A 601 -35.34 -17.91 -15.03
C TYR A 601 -34.13 -16.98 -14.86
N LEU A 602 -33.09 -17.39 -14.14
CA LEU A 602 -31.84 -16.61 -14.08
C LEU A 602 -31.22 -16.44 -15.47
N GLU A 603 -31.30 -17.46 -16.33
CA GLU A 603 -30.79 -17.40 -17.71
C GLU A 603 -31.63 -16.50 -18.64
N THR A 604 -32.94 -16.45 -18.45
CA THR A 604 -33.87 -15.79 -19.40
C THR A 604 -34.45 -14.47 -18.91
N ASN A 605 -34.51 -14.27 -17.59
CA ASN A 605 -35.17 -13.16 -16.89
C ASN A 605 -34.33 -12.70 -15.68
N PHE A 606 -33.00 -12.70 -15.82
CA PHE A 606 -32.04 -12.36 -14.76
C PHE A 606 -32.44 -11.13 -13.91
N ASN A 607 -32.76 -10.01 -14.58
CA ASN A 607 -33.12 -8.77 -13.89
C ASN A 607 -34.36 -8.94 -13.02
N GLU A 608 -35.38 -9.68 -13.46
CA GLU A 608 -36.61 -9.89 -12.69
C GLU A 608 -36.37 -10.75 -11.46
N ILE A 609 -35.50 -11.76 -11.56
CA ILE A 609 -35.12 -12.59 -10.42
C ILE A 609 -34.25 -11.80 -9.44
N ARG A 610 -33.27 -11.03 -9.90
CA ARG A 610 -32.51 -10.12 -9.02
C ARG A 610 -33.44 -9.16 -8.29
N ASP A 611 -34.31 -8.47 -9.02
CA ASP A 611 -35.20 -7.45 -8.49
C ASP A 611 -36.21 -8.02 -7.46
N LEU A 612 -36.44 -9.33 -7.48
CA LEU A 612 -37.24 -10.02 -6.47
C LEU A 612 -36.57 -10.04 -5.09
N PHE A 613 -35.24 -10.04 -5.02
CA PHE A 613 -34.49 -10.14 -3.77
C PHE A 613 -33.94 -8.79 -3.30
N VAL A 614 -33.38 -7.98 -4.20
CA VAL A 614 -32.59 -6.79 -3.87
C VAL A 614 -33.43 -5.55 -3.55
N ALA A 615 -32.84 -4.60 -2.83
CA ALA A 615 -33.33 -3.23 -2.76
C ALA A 615 -32.82 -2.45 -3.98
N ARG A 616 -33.69 -1.70 -4.67
CA ARG A 616 -33.25 -0.89 -5.81
C ARG A 616 -34.13 0.33 -6.04
N GLY A 617 -33.50 1.49 -6.22
CA GLY A 617 -34.14 2.65 -6.81
C GLY A 617 -33.89 2.75 -8.31
N THR A 618 -34.93 3.01 -9.10
CA THR A 618 -34.82 3.35 -10.52
C THR A 618 -35.40 4.73 -10.78
N THR A 619 -34.87 5.43 -11.77
CA THR A 619 -35.30 6.79 -12.12
C THR A 619 -35.80 6.80 -13.57
N ASP A 620 -36.73 7.70 -13.90
CA ASP A 620 -37.24 7.88 -15.27
C ASP A 620 -36.55 9.02 -16.04
N THR A 621 -35.51 9.61 -15.45
CA THR A 621 -34.75 10.76 -15.95
C THR A 621 -33.26 10.60 -15.62
N GLY A 622 -32.38 10.99 -16.54
CA GLY A 622 -30.93 10.97 -16.33
C GLY A 622 -30.40 12.07 -15.39
N ALA A 623 -31.24 13.03 -14.99
CA ALA A 623 -30.85 14.06 -14.03
C ALA A 623 -30.99 13.60 -12.57
N LEU A 624 -31.69 12.49 -12.34
CA LEU A 624 -31.88 11.89 -11.03
C LEU A 624 -31.12 10.57 -10.92
N THR A 625 -30.45 10.38 -9.79
CA THR A 625 -29.81 9.13 -9.40
C THR A 625 -30.31 8.74 -8.02
N TYR A 626 -30.81 7.51 -7.87
CA TYR A 626 -31.01 6.93 -6.55
C TYR A 626 -29.64 6.67 -5.91
N VAL A 627 -29.45 7.11 -4.66
CA VAL A 627 -28.19 6.93 -3.93
C VAL A 627 -28.32 5.79 -2.94
N THR A 628 -29.25 5.92 -1.99
CA THR A 628 -29.51 4.90 -0.97
C THR A 628 -30.88 5.11 -0.35
N SER A 629 -31.32 4.13 0.41
CA SER A 629 -32.49 4.22 1.27
C SER A 629 -32.20 3.43 2.53
N ASP A 630 -32.54 3.97 3.69
CA ASP A 630 -32.50 3.19 4.92
C ASP A 630 -33.78 2.35 5.13
N ARG A 631 -33.88 1.74 6.31
CA ARG A 631 -34.99 0.87 6.74
C ARG A 631 -36.34 1.57 6.92
N ASN A 632 -36.37 2.91 7.02
CA ASN A 632 -37.58 3.70 7.20
C ASN A 632 -38.26 4.01 5.86
N ALA A 633 -37.48 4.04 4.77
CA ALA A 633 -38.00 4.27 3.43
C ALA A 633 -38.91 3.12 2.98
N ASN A 634 -40.04 3.43 2.33
CA ASN A 634 -40.99 2.40 1.88
C ASN A 634 -40.83 2.08 0.39
N SER A 635 -41.27 0.91 -0.07
CA SER A 635 -41.37 0.67 -1.50
C SER A 635 -42.43 1.58 -2.12
N GLY A 636 -42.14 2.22 -3.25
CA GLY A 636 -43.09 3.16 -3.86
C GLY A 636 -42.52 3.95 -5.04
N ASP A 637 -43.39 4.79 -5.61
CA ASP A 637 -43.06 5.73 -6.68
C ASP A 637 -43.13 7.16 -6.13
N TYR A 638 -41.99 7.87 -6.22
CA TYR A 638 -41.72 9.13 -5.54
C TYR A 638 -41.45 10.23 -6.56
N ALA A 639 -42.38 11.17 -6.73
CA ALA A 639 -42.17 12.34 -7.57
C ALA A 639 -41.20 13.33 -6.90
N VAL A 640 -40.16 13.77 -7.61
CA VAL A 640 -39.15 14.69 -7.09
C VAL A 640 -39.38 16.09 -7.67
N PHE A 641 -39.52 17.06 -6.78
CA PHE A 641 -39.66 18.46 -7.15
C PHE A 641 -38.46 19.26 -6.68
N ILE A 642 -37.77 19.93 -7.61
CA ILE A 642 -36.61 20.76 -7.29
C ILE A 642 -37.06 22.22 -7.27
N THR A 643 -36.92 22.88 -6.12
CA THR A 643 -37.16 24.32 -5.97
C THR A 643 -35.91 25.14 -6.28
N GLN A 644 -34.72 24.57 -6.06
CA GLN A 644 -33.42 25.19 -6.33
C GLN A 644 -32.41 24.10 -6.73
N ALA A 645 -31.72 24.27 -7.87
CA ALA A 645 -30.61 23.41 -8.28
C ALA A 645 -29.33 23.77 -7.50
N ALA A 646 -28.46 22.77 -7.30
CA ALA A 646 -27.17 23.00 -6.67
C ALA A 646 -26.24 23.81 -7.59
N ALA A 647 -25.35 24.60 -7.00
CA ALA A 647 -24.30 25.33 -7.70
C ALA A 647 -22.95 25.18 -6.98
N GLN A 648 -21.86 25.19 -7.74
CA GLN A 648 -20.49 25.31 -7.20
C GLN A 648 -20.19 26.77 -6.86
N SER A 649 -19.24 26.99 -5.95
CA SER A 649 -18.67 28.32 -5.77
C SER A 649 -17.80 28.67 -6.97
N THR A 650 -17.96 29.87 -7.52
CA THR A 650 -17.20 30.30 -8.70
C THR A 650 -16.75 31.74 -8.59
N ALA A 651 -15.56 32.04 -9.11
CA ALA A 651 -15.06 33.39 -9.29
C ALA A 651 -14.55 33.56 -10.72
N THR A 652 -15.16 34.48 -11.47
CA THR A 652 -14.76 34.81 -12.84
C THR A 652 -14.09 36.18 -12.86
N SER A 653 -12.93 36.30 -13.52
CA SER A 653 -12.20 37.56 -13.65
C SER A 653 -12.97 38.57 -14.49
N GLU A 654 -12.82 39.86 -14.17
CA GLU A 654 -13.46 40.94 -14.92
C GLU A 654 -12.66 41.32 -16.19
N ASN A 655 -11.35 41.11 -16.14
CA ASN A 655 -10.45 41.32 -17.27
C ASN A 655 -10.28 40.03 -18.08
N SER A 656 -10.08 40.18 -19.39
CA SER A 656 -9.83 39.07 -20.33
C SER A 656 -8.47 39.21 -21.04
N TYR A 657 -7.81 38.08 -21.28
CA TYR A 657 -6.46 38.02 -21.84
C TYR A 657 -6.35 37.00 -22.97
N ALA A 658 -6.32 37.49 -24.22
CA ALA A 658 -6.17 36.65 -25.42
C ALA A 658 -4.69 36.39 -25.83
N GLY A 659 -3.72 36.87 -25.06
CA GLY A 659 -2.29 36.77 -25.31
C GLY A 659 -1.50 36.61 -24.01
N THR A 660 -0.36 37.28 -23.88
CA THR A 660 0.39 37.31 -22.61
C THR A 660 -0.25 38.23 -21.58
N LEU A 661 -0.05 37.98 -20.28
CA LEU A 661 -0.56 38.78 -19.16
C LEU A 661 -0.07 40.23 -19.18
N GLY A 662 1.15 40.48 -19.69
CA GLY A 662 1.68 41.83 -19.88
C GLY A 662 2.16 42.55 -18.60
N ALA A 663 1.84 42.01 -17.42
CA ALA A 663 2.36 42.40 -16.11
C ALA A 663 2.45 41.14 -15.21
N GLY A 664 3.27 41.20 -14.16
CA GLY A 664 3.27 40.16 -13.12
C GLY A 664 2.16 40.40 -12.10
N GLU A 665 1.70 39.33 -11.46
CA GLU A 665 0.64 39.32 -10.45
C GLU A 665 0.86 38.14 -9.51
N THR A 666 0.50 38.28 -8.24
CA THR A 666 0.46 37.16 -7.30
C THR A 666 -1.00 36.90 -6.95
N ILE A 667 -1.47 35.68 -7.18
CA ILE A 667 -2.83 35.24 -6.82
C ILE A 667 -2.73 34.37 -5.58
N THR A 668 -3.53 34.71 -4.57
CA THR A 668 -3.70 33.88 -3.37
C THR A 668 -5.13 33.37 -3.32
N VAL A 669 -5.29 32.05 -3.20
CA VAL A 669 -6.58 31.38 -3.03
C VAL A 669 -6.61 30.69 -1.67
N THR A 670 -7.66 30.94 -0.90
CA THR A 670 -7.84 30.36 0.44
C THR A 670 -9.11 29.52 0.47
N ASP A 671 -8.97 28.24 0.83
CA ASP A 671 -10.09 27.30 1.04
C ASP A 671 -10.01 26.77 2.48
N GLY A 672 -10.88 27.28 3.35
CA GLY A 672 -10.80 27.04 4.79
C GLY A 672 -9.45 27.49 5.37
N ASP A 673 -8.68 26.54 5.91
CA ASP A 673 -7.34 26.78 6.44
C ASP A 673 -6.21 26.57 5.39
N LYS A 674 -6.55 26.12 4.18
CA LYS A 674 -5.60 25.88 3.09
C LYS A 674 -5.39 27.15 2.29
N VAL A 675 -4.14 27.52 2.04
CA VAL A 675 -3.79 28.72 1.27
C VAL A 675 -2.82 28.35 0.15
N SER A 676 -3.19 28.68 -1.08
CA SER A 676 -2.35 28.64 -2.29
C SER A 676 -1.90 30.06 -2.62
N THR A 677 -0.63 30.25 -3.01
CA THR A 677 -0.10 31.56 -3.44
C THR A 677 0.81 31.36 -4.63
N VAL A 678 0.43 31.91 -5.78
CA VAL A 678 1.07 31.67 -7.06
C VAL A 678 1.51 32.98 -7.70
N ASP A 679 2.80 33.09 -8.01
CA ASP A 679 3.39 34.21 -8.73
C ASP A 679 3.31 34.01 -10.24
N LEU A 680 2.61 34.91 -10.91
CA LEU A 680 2.45 34.96 -12.36
C LEU A 680 3.37 36.03 -12.97
N THR A 681 3.92 35.74 -14.14
CA THR A 681 4.86 36.65 -14.83
C THR A 681 4.23 37.29 -16.06
N SER A 682 4.72 38.47 -16.45
CA SER A 682 4.22 39.21 -17.62
C SER A 682 4.28 38.45 -18.95
N GLY A 683 5.15 37.44 -19.07
CA GLY A 683 5.33 36.64 -20.28
C GLY A 683 4.39 35.43 -20.39
N MET A 684 3.73 35.04 -19.29
CA MET A 684 2.77 33.94 -19.28
C MET A 684 1.54 34.28 -20.11
N THR A 685 0.96 33.31 -20.79
CA THR A 685 -0.40 33.37 -21.33
C THR A 685 -1.42 33.05 -20.24
N LEU A 686 -2.71 33.30 -20.50
CA LEU A 686 -3.77 32.92 -19.55
C LEU A 686 -3.81 31.39 -19.30
N SER A 687 -3.50 30.59 -20.31
CA SER A 687 -3.38 29.13 -20.15
C SER A 687 -2.20 28.73 -19.28
N ASP A 688 -1.05 29.41 -19.42
CA ASP A 688 0.11 29.16 -18.55
C ASP A 688 -0.21 29.52 -17.09
N ALA A 689 -0.95 30.61 -16.87
CA ALA A 689 -1.40 31.01 -15.55
C ALA A 689 -2.38 30.00 -14.93
N VAL A 690 -3.36 29.50 -15.70
CA VAL A 690 -4.27 28.43 -15.25
C VAL A 690 -3.50 27.17 -14.90
N ASN A 691 -2.53 26.77 -15.72
CA ASN A 691 -1.70 25.61 -15.43
C ASN A 691 -0.87 25.79 -14.16
N ALA A 692 -0.29 26.98 -13.95
CA ALA A 692 0.46 27.29 -12.73
C ALA A 692 -0.43 27.24 -11.48
N LEU A 693 -1.66 27.78 -11.56
CA LEU A 693 -2.63 27.72 -10.48
C LEU A 693 -3.05 26.28 -10.17
N ASN A 694 -3.49 25.51 -11.17
CA ASN A 694 -3.89 24.12 -10.96
C ASN A 694 -2.73 23.26 -10.45
N THR A 695 -1.51 23.49 -10.96
CA THR A 695 -0.31 22.81 -10.44
C THR A 695 -0.15 23.05 -8.93
N ASP A 696 -0.32 24.30 -8.47
CA ASP A 696 -0.20 24.61 -7.04
C ASP A 696 -1.41 24.12 -6.21
N PHE A 697 -2.62 24.15 -6.78
CA PHE A 697 -3.83 23.62 -6.14
C PHE A 697 -3.73 22.12 -5.91
N ASP A 698 -3.18 21.37 -6.87
CA ASP A 698 -2.99 19.93 -6.78
C ASP A 698 -1.76 19.54 -5.94
N THR A 699 -0.93 20.51 -5.53
CA THR A 699 0.29 20.24 -4.77
C THR A 699 0.00 20.18 -3.26
N GLU A 700 0.43 19.08 -2.63
CA GLU A 700 0.47 18.94 -1.17
C GLU A 700 1.82 19.41 -0.60
N TYR A 701 1.79 20.04 0.57
CA TYR A 701 2.99 20.44 1.29
C TYR A 701 3.11 19.72 2.63
N THR A 702 4.33 19.30 2.96
CA THR A 702 4.74 19.02 4.34
C THR A 702 4.93 20.33 5.08
N GLN A 703 4.64 20.37 6.38
CA GLN A 703 4.93 21.56 7.17
C GLN A 703 6.43 21.68 7.42
N THR A 704 7.00 22.83 7.08
CA THR A 704 8.40 23.18 7.36
C THR A 704 8.44 24.38 8.30
N LEU A 705 9.16 24.24 9.39
CA LEU A 705 9.50 25.33 10.31
C LEU A 705 10.96 25.69 10.09
N ALA A 706 11.27 26.98 9.94
CA ALA A 706 12.64 27.48 9.99
C ALA A 706 12.86 28.26 11.29
N SER A 707 14.10 28.48 11.71
CA SER A 707 14.43 29.47 12.73
C SER A 707 14.61 30.85 12.09
N GLU A 708 14.24 31.93 12.77
CA GLU A 708 14.36 33.28 12.21
C GLU A 708 15.83 33.69 11.98
N ASN A 709 16.72 33.34 12.91
CA ASN A 709 18.13 33.69 12.81
C ASN A 709 18.97 32.50 12.38
N ALA A 710 19.93 32.76 11.50
CA ALA A 710 21.00 31.82 11.16
C ALA A 710 22.03 31.75 12.29
N VAL A 711 22.54 30.55 12.54
CA VAL A 711 23.69 30.34 13.43
C VAL A 711 24.95 30.70 12.67
N LEU A 712 25.79 31.60 13.20
CA LEU A 712 27.03 32.01 12.54
C LEU A 712 28.26 31.32 13.14
N SER A 713 29.15 30.82 12.29
CA SER A 713 30.50 30.40 12.65
C SER A 713 31.52 31.28 11.91
N GLY A 714 32.14 32.19 12.64
CA GLY A 714 32.95 33.29 12.11
C GLY A 714 32.11 34.22 11.21
N ALA A 715 32.59 34.44 9.98
CA ALA A 715 31.92 35.29 8.99
C ALA A 715 30.99 34.51 8.03
N SER A 716 30.62 33.27 8.35
CA SER A 716 29.77 32.41 7.51
C SER A 716 28.74 31.67 8.36
N PRO A 717 27.59 31.27 7.79
CA PRO A 717 26.64 30.43 8.50
C PRO A 717 27.26 29.09 8.92
N ALA A 718 26.88 28.61 10.09
CA ALA A 718 27.27 27.29 10.58
C ALA A 718 26.60 26.19 9.74
N SER A 719 27.22 25.02 9.69
CA SER A 719 26.59 23.78 9.23
C SER A 719 26.31 22.87 10.42
N SER A 720 25.50 21.82 10.24
CA SER A 720 25.17 20.91 11.33
C SER A 720 26.40 20.18 11.91
N SER A 721 27.49 20.06 11.16
CA SER A 721 28.74 19.43 11.61
C SER A 721 29.64 20.32 12.49
N VAL A 722 29.27 21.57 12.72
CA VAL A 722 30.08 22.54 13.49
C VAL A 722 29.97 22.23 14.99
N THR A 723 31.10 22.29 15.71
CA THR A 723 31.18 22.09 17.17
C THR A 723 30.75 23.35 17.92
N TRP A 724 30.17 23.19 19.11
CA TRP A 724 29.61 24.30 19.88
C TRP A 724 30.60 25.42 20.25
N ASP A 725 31.90 25.09 20.39
CA ASP A 725 32.97 26.06 20.68
C ASP A 725 33.34 26.97 19.49
N SER A 726 32.85 26.63 18.29
CA SER A 726 33.18 27.33 17.05
C SER A 726 32.05 28.23 16.52
N ILE A 727 30.95 28.36 17.27
CA ILE A 727 29.86 29.31 16.99
C ILE A 727 30.32 30.71 17.39
N ASP A 728 30.34 31.64 16.43
CA ASP A 728 30.82 33.01 16.65
C ASP A 728 29.77 33.84 17.38
N GLY A 729 30.22 34.68 18.31
CA GLY A 729 29.37 35.44 19.22
C GLY A 729 28.81 34.64 20.42
N ALA A 730 28.88 33.30 20.40
CA ALA A 730 28.49 32.45 21.52
C ALA A 730 29.66 32.17 22.49
N SER A 731 29.37 32.05 23.78
CA SER A 731 30.33 31.77 24.87
C SER A 731 29.89 30.55 25.68
N LEU A 732 29.54 29.48 24.96
CA LEU A 732 29.04 28.21 25.49
C LEU A 732 30.13 27.46 26.27
N VAL A 733 29.73 26.67 27.27
CA VAL A 733 30.62 25.82 28.08
C VAL A 733 29.98 24.46 28.33
N ASP A 734 30.81 23.47 28.66
CA ASP A 734 30.36 22.14 29.07
C ASP A 734 29.32 22.23 30.20
N GLY A 735 28.19 21.55 30.01
CA GLY A 735 27.04 21.53 30.89
C GLY A 735 26.01 22.63 30.65
N ASP A 736 26.18 23.51 29.64
CA ASP A 736 25.09 24.37 29.17
C ASP A 736 23.98 23.50 28.54
N ILE A 737 22.72 23.92 28.76
CA ILE A 737 21.53 23.17 28.33
C ILE A 737 20.71 24.05 27.40
N ILE A 738 20.30 23.49 26.25
CA ILE A 738 19.33 24.08 25.33
C ILE A 738 18.02 23.34 25.55
N ASN A 739 16.97 24.06 25.97
CA ASN A 739 15.64 23.45 26.07
C ASN A 739 14.88 23.71 24.79
N PHE A 740 13.96 22.81 24.45
CA PHE A 740 13.04 23.04 23.35
C PHE A 740 11.69 22.41 23.66
N SER A 741 10.65 22.98 23.09
CA SER A 741 9.27 22.54 23.25
C SER A 741 8.49 22.78 21.98
N GLY A 742 7.37 22.11 21.82
CA GLY A 742 6.58 22.24 20.61
C GLY A 742 5.38 21.30 20.62
N THR A 743 4.82 21.10 19.46
CA THR A 743 3.73 20.15 19.23
C THR A 743 4.07 19.25 18.06
N THR A 744 3.77 17.97 18.16
CA THR A 744 3.83 17.05 17.01
C THR A 744 2.78 17.41 15.96
N ARG A 745 2.79 16.73 14.80
CA ARG A 745 1.82 17.01 13.73
C ARG A 745 0.37 16.87 14.19
N GLY A 746 0.08 15.92 15.09
CA GLY A 746 -1.23 15.71 15.71
C GLY A 746 -1.56 16.66 16.86
N GLY A 747 -0.70 17.66 17.14
CA GLY A 747 -0.91 18.66 18.18
C GLY A 747 -0.50 18.23 19.60
N THR A 748 0.17 17.08 19.76
CA THR A 748 0.60 16.62 21.09
C THR A 748 1.82 17.41 21.55
N THR A 749 1.77 18.00 22.74
CA THR A 749 2.90 18.77 23.27
C THR A 749 4.10 17.89 23.59
N VAL A 750 5.27 18.26 23.08
CA VAL A 750 6.57 17.63 23.37
C VAL A 750 7.52 18.64 24.00
N GLN A 751 8.41 18.14 24.85
CA GLN A 751 9.45 18.93 25.50
C GLN A 751 10.72 18.09 25.58
N GLY A 752 11.84 18.70 25.19
CA GLY A 752 13.16 18.08 25.18
C GLY A 752 14.21 19.04 25.72
N SER A 753 15.38 18.48 26.04
CA SER A 753 16.53 19.28 26.43
C SER A 753 17.79 18.61 25.93
N TYR A 754 18.67 19.38 25.30
CA TYR A 754 19.98 18.93 24.87
C TYR A 754 21.05 19.53 25.80
N THR A 755 21.88 18.67 26.40
CA THR A 755 23.00 19.11 27.25
C THR A 755 24.28 19.02 26.45
N ILE A 756 24.96 20.16 26.26
CA ILE A 756 26.28 20.20 25.64
C ILE A 756 27.27 19.59 26.64
N SER A 757 27.69 18.35 26.41
CA SER A 757 28.56 17.59 27.31
C SER A 757 30.03 17.98 27.14
N ASP A 758 30.45 18.24 25.91
CA ASP A 758 31.78 18.76 25.57
C ASP A 758 31.68 19.68 24.35
N VAL A 759 31.94 20.98 24.55
CA VAL A 759 31.81 21.99 23.49
C VAL A 759 32.73 21.77 22.30
N THR A 760 33.78 20.95 22.44
CA THR A 760 34.80 20.70 21.40
C THR A 760 34.52 19.44 20.57
N THR A 761 33.60 18.58 21.00
CA THR A 761 33.27 17.33 20.28
C THR A 761 31.80 17.23 19.91
N ASP A 762 30.92 17.77 20.73
CA ASP A 762 29.49 17.79 20.46
C ASP A 762 29.19 18.82 19.35
N THR A 763 28.24 18.49 18.49
CA THR A 763 27.92 19.26 17.27
C THR A 763 26.47 19.73 17.24
N LEU A 764 26.16 20.68 16.35
CA LEU A 764 24.78 21.07 16.05
C LEU A 764 23.92 19.88 15.58
N GLN A 765 24.51 18.92 14.85
CA GLN A 765 23.83 17.71 14.39
C GLN A 765 23.33 16.85 15.55
N ASP A 766 24.09 16.79 16.65
CA ASP A 766 23.67 16.04 17.84
C ASP A 766 22.43 16.67 18.48
N PHE A 767 22.30 18.00 18.44
CA PHE A 767 21.08 18.69 18.89
C PHE A 767 19.90 18.46 17.93
N LEU A 768 20.13 18.52 16.62
CA LEU A 768 19.09 18.23 15.62
C LEU A 768 18.56 16.79 15.76
N ALA A 769 19.44 15.82 15.97
CA ALA A 769 19.06 14.43 16.23
C ALA A 769 18.25 14.28 17.53
N GLU A 770 18.57 15.05 18.57
CA GLU A 770 17.77 15.09 19.80
C GLU A 770 16.36 15.67 19.55
N ILE A 771 16.24 16.68 18.67
CA ILE A 771 14.93 17.19 18.23
C ILE A 771 14.13 16.07 17.55
N GLU A 772 14.70 15.38 16.56
CA GLU A 772 14.00 14.28 15.86
C GLU A 772 13.53 13.18 16.82
N SER A 773 14.42 12.77 17.73
CA SER A 773 14.15 11.77 18.76
C SER A 773 12.97 12.16 19.68
N VAL A 774 12.94 13.42 20.15
CA VAL A 774 11.87 13.92 21.03
C VAL A 774 10.53 14.05 20.29
N PHE A 775 10.56 14.33 19.00
CA PHE A 775 9.37 14.37 18.13
C PHE A 775 9.00 12.98 17.59
N GLY A 776 9.62 11.90 18.09
CA GLY A 776 9.24 10.52 17.77
C GLY A 776 9.51 10.12 16.32
N ASP A 777 10.56 10.68 15.72
CA ASP A 777 10.94 10.52 14.31
C ASP A 777 9.88 11.01 13.30
N GLU A 778 8.84 11.74 13.74
CA GLU A 778 7.81 12.31 12.84
C GLU A 778 8.34 13.48 11.98
N VAL A 779 9.52 14.03 12.32
CA VAL A 779 10.11 15.19 11.65
C VAL A 779 11.55 14.92 11.22
N ASN A 780 11.99 15.62 10.18
CA ASN A 780 13.38 15.73 9.78
C ASN A 780 13.94 17.10 10.21
N ALA A 781 14.92 17.10 11.11
CA ALA A 781 15.56 18.31 11.63
C ALA A 781 16.95 18.48 10.98
N GLY A 782 17.15 19.61 10.33
CA GLY A 782 18.34 19.93 9.57
C GLY A 782 18.72 21.40 9.69
N MET A 783 19.66 21.80 8.83
CA MET A 783 19.97 23.20 8.60
C MET A 783 19.81 23.53 7.12
N ASP A 784 19.28 24.71 6.82
CA ASP A 784 19.21 25.19 5.44
C ASP A 784 20.53 25.81 4.98
N SER A 785 20.58 26.25 3.72
CA SER A 785 21.74 26.90 3.11
C SER A 785 22.12 28.23 3.75
N GLU A 786 21.22 28.83 4.52
CA GLU A 786 21.45 30.09 5.24
C GLU A 786 21.94 29.84 6.67
N GLY A 787 21.99 28.57 7.10
CA GLY A 787 22.41 28.15 8.43
C GLY A 787 21.35 28.34 9.50
N ARG A 788 20.07 28.36 9.11
CA ARG A 788 18.92 28.33 10.03
C ARG A 788 18.57 26.88 10.36
N ILE A 789 18.03 26.64 11.54
CA ILE A 789 17.48 25.33 11.90
C ILE A 789 16.18 25.15 11.14
N VAL A 790 16.03 24.02 10.45
CA VAL A 790 14.80 23.69 9.71
C VAL A 790 14.28 22.35 10.19
N VAL A 791 12.99 22.30 10.51
CA VAL A 791 12.30 21.09 10.96
C VAL A 791 11.11 20.86 10.06
N THR A 792 11.13 19.75 9.32
CA THR A 792 10.11 19.42 8.32
C THR A 792 9.35 18.18 8.74
N ASP A 793 8.02 18.23 8.72
CA ASP A 793 7.15 17.07 8.88
C ASP A 793 7.47 16.04 7.79
N ARG A 794 7.52 14.76 8.15
CA ARG A 794 7.73 13.68 7.17
C ARG A 794 6.50 13.39 6.32
N THR A 795 5.33 13.87 6.73
CA THR A 795 4.06 13.62 6.03
C THR A 795 3.48 14.93 5.50
N SER A 796 3.02 14.92 4.24
CA SER A 796 2.30 16.04 3.65
C SER A 796 0.96 16.27 4.35
N GLY A 797 0.34 17.43 4.09
CA GLY A 797 -0.98 17.75 4.59
C GLY A 797 -0.97 18.61 5.85
N ASN A 798 -2.15 18.76 6.43
CA ASN A 798 -2.34 19.58 7.63
C ASN A 798 -1.46 19.09 8.78
N SER A 799 -0.74 20.00 9.40
CA SER A 799 0.12 19.71 10.53
C SER A 799 -0.03 20.81 11.58
N SER A 800 -0.05 20.40 12.84
CA SER A 800 0.01 21.29 14.00
C SER A 800 1.44 21.39 14.54
N LEU A 801 2.44 21.14 13.69
CA LEU A 801 3.83 21.13 14.10
C LEU A 801 4.23 22.54 14.58
N SER A 802 4.82 22.60 15.77
CA SER A 802 5.44 23.82 16.30
C SER A 802 6.74 23.46 16.98
N LEU A 803 7.66 24.43 17.03
CA LEU A 803 8.91 24.31 17.76
C LEU A 803 9.25 25.67 18.37
N SER A 804 9.72 25.65 19.60
CA SER A 804 10.29 26.79 20.30
C SER A 804 11.57 26.31 20.95
N ILE A 805 12.66 27.03 20.70
CA ILE A 805 13.97 26.75 21.28
C ILE A 805 14.22 27.81 22.36
N GLU A 806 14.73 27.41 23.52
CA GLU A 806 15.13 28.28 24.61
C GLU A 806 16.65 28.15 24.82
N GLU A 807 17.38 29.21 24.50
CA GLU A 807 18.84 29.24 24.56
C GLU A 807 19.37 29.42 25.99
N PRO A 808 20.60 28.93 26.28
CA PRO A 808 21.23 29.13 27.58
C PRO A 808 21.50 30.62 27.85
N THR A 809 21.02 31.09 29.00
CA THR A 809 21.08 32.52 29.36
C THR A 809 22.51 33.07 29.44
N GLY A 810 22.74 34.25 28.87
CA GLY A 810 24.02 34.96 28.97
C GLY A 810 25.15 34.38 28.12
N ARG A 811 24.83 33.47 27.19
CA ARG A 811 25.82 32.81 26.31
C ARG A 811 25.93 33.42 24.91
N GLY A 812 24.98 34.25 24.47
CA GLY A 812 25.06 34.90 23.16
C GLY A 812 24.68 34.01 21.97
N LEU A 813 24.12 32.82 22.22
CA LEU A 813 23.43 32.00 21.22
C LEU A 813 22.00 32.53 21.04
N ASP A 814 21.54 32.63 19.80
CA ASP A 814 20.22 33.19 19.44
C ASP A 814 19.76 32.56 18.11
N PHE A 815 18.73 31.72 18.17
CA PHE A 815 18.10 31.12 16.98
C PHE A 815 16.89 31.96 16.49
N GLY A 816 16.48 32.97 17.26
CA GLY A 816 15.28 33.75 16.99
C GLY A 816 14.00 32.94 17.18
N THR A 817 12.91 33.42 16.60
CA THR A 817 11.61 32.74 16.68
C THR A 817 11.46 31.66 15.62
N VAL A 818 10.90 30.52 15.99
CA VAL A 818 10.60 29.40 15.08
C VAL A 818 9.08 29.35 14.94
N GLU A 819 8.58 29.86 13.82
CA GLU A 819 7.15 29.94 13.51
C GLU A 819 6.97 29.61 12.03
N SER A 820 5.78 29.18 11.60
CA SER A 820 5.54 28.93 10.17
C SER A 820 5.53 30.20 9.31
N THR A 821 5.41 31.38 9.92
CA THR A 821 5.32 32.68 9.21
C THR A 821 6.66 33.37 9.00
N ASN A 822 7.77 32.75 9.41
CA ASN A 822 9.08 33.31 9.16
C ASN A 822 9.59 32.95 7.75
N ASP A 823 10.67 33.61 7.35
CA ASP A 823 11.28 33.35 6.05
C ASP A 823 11.81 31.90 5.99
N GLY A 824 11.46 31.16 4.94
CA GLY A 824 11.75 29.73 4.81
C GLY A 824 10.78 28.77 5.53
N GLY A 825 9.80 29.27 6.28
CA GLY A 825 8.70 28.46 6.82
C GLY A 825 7.64 28.14 5.76
N THR A 826 6.96 26.99 5.87
CA THR A 826 5.84 26.61 5.00
C THR A 826 4.81 25.84 5.82
N THR A 827 3.54 26.23 5.74
CA THR A 827 2.45 25.49 6.39
C THR A 827 2.10 24.25 5.59
N GLY A 828 2.01 23.11 6.28
CA GLY A 828 1.58 21.86 5.66
C GLY A 828 0.11 21.96 5.24
N ARG A 829 -0.18 21.56 4.00
CA ARG A 829 -1.53 21.61 3.42
C ARG A 829 -1.74 20.43 2.49
N TYR A 830 -2.98 19.96 2.40
CA TYR A 830 -3.41 19.08 1.31
C TYR A 830 -3.71 19.91 0.05
N ALA A 831 -3.94 19.24 -1.07
CA ALA A 831 -4.45 19.86 -2.28
C ALA A 831 -5.73 20.68 -1.99
N LEU A 832 -5.88 21.81 -2.68
CA LEU A 832 -7.06 22.64 -2.64
C LEU A 832 -8.14 22.04 -3.55
N GLU A 833 -9.39 22.06 -3.12
CA GLU A 833 -10.52 21.49 -3.88
C GLU A 833 -11.11 22.53 -4.85
N VAL A 834 -10.23 23.17 -5.62
CA VAL A 834 -10.59 24.22 -6.58
C VAL A 834 -9.84 24.01 -7.90
N THR A 835 -10.52 24.31 -9.00
CA THR A 835 -9.97 24.22 -10.36
C THR A 835 -10.01 25.60 -11.03
N ALA A 836 -8.88 26.03 -11.59
CA ALA A 836 -8.77 27.15 -12.52
C ALA A 836 -9.04 26.73 -13.97
N SER A 837 -9.70 27.59 -14.74
CA SER A 837 -10.03 27.39 -16.15
C SER A 837 -10.13 28.72 -16.91
N VAL A 838 -10.31 28.64 -18.23
CA VAL A 838 -10.50 29.81 -19.10
C VAL A 838 -11.94 29.85 -19.62
N SER A 839 -12.62 30.98 -19.42
CA SER A 839 -13.98 31.20 -19.95
C SER A 839 -13.97 31.31 -21.48
N ALA A 840 -15.14 31.17 -22.11
CA ALA A 840 -15.29 31.41 -23.55
C ALA A 840 -14.93 32.86 -23.98
N SER A 841 -14.85 33.79 -23.03
CA SER A 841 -14.48 35.19 -23.24
C SER A 841 -12.99 35.47 -22.97
N ASN A 842 -12.18 34.44 -22.65
CA ASN A 842 -10.78 34.53 -22.18
C ASN A 842 -10.62 35.19 -20.81
N GLU A 843 -11.53 34.90 -19.87
CA GLU A 843 -11.41 35.29 -18.46
C GLU A 843 -10.88 34.11 -17.64
N LEU A 844 -10.15 34.38 -16.55
CA LEU A 844 -9.78 33.37 -15.55
C LEU A 844 -11.03 33.00 -14.75
N VAL A 845 -11.32 31.70 -14.61
CA VAL A 845 -12.42 31.21 -13.78
C VAL A 845 -11.86 30.22 -12.77
N ILE A 846 -12.05 30.46 -11.49
CA ILE A 846 -11.75 29.51 -10.42
C ILE A 846 -13.07 28.97 -9.89
N THR A 847 -13.18 27.64 -9.79
CA THR A 847 -14.40 26.94 -9.40
C THR A 847 -14.09 25.93 -8.31
N HIS A 848 -14.90 25.86 -7.27
CA HIS A 848 -14.79 24.79 -6.28
C HIS A 848 -15.24 23.47 -6.88
N ASP A 849 -14.53 22.38 -6.62
CA ASP A 849 -14.80 21.09 -7.26
C ASP A 849 -16.12 20.48 -6.79
N TYR A 850 -16.47 20.72 -5.52
CA TYR A 850 -17.75 20.32 -4.94
C TYR A 850 -18.86 21.39 -5.02
N TYR A 851 -20.10 20.92 -5.20
CA TYR A 851 -21.33 21.72 -5.17
C TYR A 851 -21.78 21.98 -3.73
N GLY A 852 -22.51 23.08 -3.50
CA GLY A 852 -23.17 23.33 -2.22
C GLY A 852 -22.73 24.61 -1.53
N SER A 853 -23.52 25.06 -0.55
CA SER A 853 -23.27 26.34 0.14
C SER A 853 -22.13 26.29 1.17
N GLY A 854 -21.73 25.09 1.58
CA GLY A 854 -20.60 24.88 2.51
C GLY A 854 -19.22 24.85 1.85
N ASN A 855 -19.16 24.83 0.51
CA ASN A 855 -17.94 24.66 -0.27
C ASN A 855 -17.54 25.98 -0.90
N THR A 856 -16.76 26.80 -0.19
CA THR A 856 -16.46 28.19 -0.57
C THR A 856 -14.96 28.46 -0.46
N PHE A 857 -14.44 29.36 -1.29
CA PHE A 857 -13.07 29.83 -1.20
C PHE A 857 -13.02 31.37 -1.26
N GLU A 858 -11.88 31.94 -0.91
CA GLU A 858 -11.57 33.35 -1.05
C GLU A 858 -10.44 33.53 -2.06
N ILE A 859 -10.44 34.65 -2.78
CA ILE A 859 -9.36 35.04 -3.69
C ILE A 859 -8.82 36.40 -3.23
N SER A 860 -7.51 36.59 -3.32
CA SER A 860 -6.90 37.90 -3.33
C SER A 860 -5.80 37.99 -4.38
N GLU A 861 -5.52 39.22 -4.85
CA GLU A 861 -4.42 39.48 -5.77
C GLU A 861 -3.69 40.78 -5.40
N THR A 862 -2.41 40.88 -5.78
CA THR A 862 -1.53 41.98 -5.34
C THR A 862 -1.58 43.22 -6.24
N ALA A 863 -1.78 43.08 -7.55
CA ALA A 863 -1.70 44.14 -8.55
C ALA A 863 -3.04 44.46 -9.23
N ASN A 864 -4.12 43.76 -8.86
CA ASN A 864 -5.48 43.90 -9.44
C ASN A 864 -5.49 43.66 -10.95
N LEU A 865 -4.74 42.66 -11.42
CA LEU A 865 -4.62 42.33 -12.84
C LEU A 865 -5.88 41.66 -13.38
N PHE A 866 -6.54 40.81 -12.60
CA PHE A 866 -7.70 40.02 -13.02
C PHE A 866 -9.04 40.60 -12.56
N TRP A 867 -9.13 41.14 -11.34
CA TRP A 867 -10.33 41.78 -10.79
C TRP A 867 -10.09 43.25 -10.43
N THR A 868 -11.14 44.08 -10.45
CA THR A 868 -11.04 45.49 -10.02
C THR A 868 -11.51 45.68 -8.57
N GLY A 869 -10.62 45.44 -7.60
CA GLY A 869 -10.89 45.63 -6.16
C GLY A 869 -11.11 44.32 -5.41
N ASP A 870 -11.89 44.35 -4.31
CA ASP A 870 -12.14 43.16 -3.49
C ASP A 870 -12.83 42.07 -4.32
N GLN A 871 -12.23 40.87 -4.37
CA GLN A 871 -12.71 39.75 -5.16
C GLN A 871 -13.96 39.16 -4.49
N THR A 872 -15.06 39.09 -5.23
CA THR A 872 -16.28 38.42 -4.78
C THR A 872 -16.39 37.03 -5.40
N VAL A 873 -16.45 36.01 -4.56
CA VAL A 873 -16.79 34.65 -4.99
C VAL A 873 -18.30 34.49 -4.93
N ASP A 874 -18.88 34.01 -6.03
CA ASP A 874 -20.29 33.63 -6.06
C ASP A 874 -20.41 32.28 -5.33
N ASN A 875 -20.86 32.32 -4.08
CA ASN A 875 -20.97 31.12 -3.24
C ASN A 875 -21.94 30.09 -3.84
N GLY A 876 -21.52 28.83 -3.78
CA GLY A 876 -22.32 27.68 -4.16
C GLY A 876 -23.65 27.61 -3.42
N GLN A 877 -24.55 26.80 -3.95
CA GLN A 877 -25.90 26.61 -3.42
C GLN A 877 -26.16 25.12 -3.30
N ASP A 878 -26.82 24.71 -2.23
CA ASP A 878 -27.32 23.35 -2.10
C ASP A 878 -28.59 23.18 -2.94
N VAL A 879 -28.83 21.94 -3.40
CA VAL A 879 -30.11 21.56 -3.96
C VAL A 879 -31.20 21.76 -2.91
N ALA A 880 -32.38 22.20 -3.31
CA ALA A 880 -33.55 22.25 -2.44
C ALA A 880 -34.78 21.74 -3.19
N GLY A 881 -35.67 21.04 -2.49
CA GLY A 881 -36.78 20.36 -3.13
C GLY A 881 -37.68 19.61 -2.15
N THR A 882 -38.61 18.83 -2.70
CA THR A 882 -39.46 17.89 -1.97
C THR A 882 -39.44 16.54 -2.67
N ILE A 883 -39.64 15.47 -1.90
CA ILE A 883 -39.77 14.11 -2.42
C ILE A 883 -41.21 13.66 -2.11
N ASN A 884 -41.95 13.25 -3.14
CA ASN A 884 -43.37 12.90 -3.05
C ASN A 884 -44.26 13.97 -2.35
N GLY A 885 -43.86 15.24 -2.43
CA GLY A 885 -44.53 16.37 -1.77
C GLY A 885 -44.19 16.55 -0.29
N GLU A 886 -43.38 15.66 0.30
CA GLU A 886 -42.86 15.74 1.67
C GLU A 886 -41.50 16.46 1.71
N SER A 887 -41.16 17.00 2.88
CA SER A 887 -39.96 17.83 3.08
C SER A 887 -38.68 17.00 2.89
N ALA A 888 -37.65 17.64 2.30
CA ALA A 888 -36.35 17.02 2.10
C ALA A 888 -35.23 18.06 2.26
N THR A 889 -34.16 17.64 2.92
CA THR A 889 -32.96 18.44 3.18
C THR A 889 -31.91 18.18 2.11
N GLY A 890 -31.41 19.25 1.48
CA GLY A 890 -30.36 19.15 0.48
C GLY A 890 -28.98 19.54 0.99
N LYS A 891 -27.96 18.87 0.47
CA LYS A 891 -26.54 19.14 0.70
C LYS A 891 -25.76 18.88 -0.59
N GLY A 892 -25.14 19.91 -1.15
CA GLY A 892 -24.57 19.87 -2.48
C GLY A 892 -25.64 19.45 -3.50
N GLN A 893 -25.38 18.37 -4.24
CA GLN A 893 -26.33 17.78 -5.20
C GLN A 893 -27.22 16.68 -4.61
N VAL A 894 -27.07 16.36 -3.33
CA VAL A 894 -27.81 15.28 -2.67
C VAL A 894 -29.03 15.85 -1.95
N LEU A 895 -30.18 15.21 -2.12
CA LEU A 895 -31.44 15.52 -1.45
C LEU A 895 -31.88 14.30 -0.64
N THR A 896 -32.11 14.49 0.66
CA THR A 896 -32.47 13.44 1.63
C THR A 896 -33.84 13.75 2.21
N GLY A 897 -34.76 12.79 2.21
CA GLY A 897 -36.06 12.95 2.88
C GLY A 897 -35.90 13.09 4.39
N ASP A 898 -36.67 13.98 5.01
CA ASP A 898 -36.52 14.34 6.43
C ASP A 898 -37.12 13.26 7.37
N ASP A 899 -36.49 13.02 8.53
CA ASP A 899 -36.84 11.97 9.50
C ASP A 899 -38.30 12.02 10.03
N ASP A 900 -38.96 13.18 9.97
CA ASP A 900 -40.34 13.36 10.43
C ASP A 900 -41.39 13.03 9.34
N GLU A 901 -40.95 12.68 8.12
CA GLU A 901 -41.80 12.48 6.95
C GLU A 901 -41.96 10.97 6.63
N PRO A 902 -43.14 10.37 6.87
CA PRO A 902 -43.30 8.93 6.99
C PRO A 902 -43.09 8.14 5.69
N ASN A 903 -43.11 8.79 4.52
CA ASN A 903 -42.95 8.09 3.25
C ASN A 903 -41.54 8.24 2.67
N VAL A 904 -40.82 9.30 3.03
CA VAL A 904 -39.52 9.66 2.44
C VAL A 904 -38.35 9.64 3.41
N ASP A 905 -38.60 9.45 4.71
CA ASP A 905 -37.57 9.24 5.72
C ASP A 905 -36.56 8.18 5.24
N GLY A 906 -35.28 8.57 5.28
CA GLY A 906 -34.16 7.73 4.88
C GLY A 906 -33.92 7.59 3.38
N LEU A 907 -34.76 8.15 2.50
CA LEU A 907 -34.55 8.11 1.04
C LEU A 907 -33.58 9.21 0.61
N VAL A 908 -32.49 8.80 -0.05
CA VAL A 908 -31.43 9.70 -0.52
C VAL A 908 -31.30 9.63 -2.04
N ILE A 909 -31.33 10.80 -2.68
CA ILE A 909 -31.24 10.93 -4.13
C ILE A 909 -30.21 12.00 -4.50
N LYS A 910 -29.62 11.89 -5.68
CA LYS A 910 -28.73 12.90 -6.26
C LYS A 910 -29.40 13.52 -7.47
N TYR A 911 -29.36 14.85 -7.54
CA TYR A 911 -29.83 15.63 -8.67
C TYR A 911 -28.68 16.40 -9.32
N THR A 912 -28.43 16.16 -10.61
CA THR A 912 -27.34 16.77 -11.39
C THR A 912 -27.82 17.78 -12.43
N GLY A 913 -29.13 18.02 -12.50
CA GLY A 913 -29.70 19.01 -13.43
C GLY A 913 -29.53 20.45 -12.98
N THR A 914 -29.76 21.38 -13.91
CA THR A 914 -29.67 22.83 -13.66
C THR A 914 -31.03 23.51 -13.50
N ASP A 915 -32.12 22.81 -13.84
CA ASP A 915 -33.47 23.36 -13.79
C ASP A 915 -33.94 23.54 -12.34
N SER A 916 -34.70 24.59 -12.08
CA SER A 916 -35.25 24.95 -10.77
C SER A 916 -36.72 25.33 -10.88
N GLY A 917 -37.50 25.02 -9.85
CA GLY A 917 -38.95 25.28 -9.80
C GLY A 917 -39.78 24.30 -10.64
N VAL A 918 -39.29 23.07 -10.84
CA VAL A 918 -39.91 22.06 -11.70
C VAL A 918 -39.95 20.68 -11.02
N GLU A 919 -40.95 19.89 -11.38
CA GLU A 919 -40.93 18.44 -11.14
C GLU A 919 -39.96 17.83 -12.15
N VAL A 920 -38.89 17.22 -11.65
CA VAL A 920 -37.78 16.74 -12.48
C VAL A 920 -37.97 15.30 -12.94
N GLY A 921 -38.78 14.52 -12.21
CA GLY A 921 -39.16 13.15 -12.54
C GLY A 921 -39.45 12.31 -11.29
N ASN A 922 -39.44 10.99 -11.47
CA ASN A 922 -39.86 10.03 -10.46
C ASN A 922 -38.75 9.03 -10.10
N ILE A 923 -38.74 8.62 -8.83
CA ILE A 923 -37.90 7.55 -8.28
C ILE A 923 -38.81 6.38 -7.89
N LYS A 924 -38.55 5.20 -8.42
CA LYS A 924 -39.23 3.97 -8.02
C LYS A 924 -38.32 3.15 -7.12
N LEU A 925 -38.64 3.11 -5.83
CA LEU A 925 -37.96 2.28 -4.84
C LEU A 925 -38.66 0.92 -4.73
N THR A 926 -37.93 -0.13 -5.08
CA THR A 926 -38.33 -1.53 -4.93
C THR A 926 -37.59 -2.13 -3.74
N LEU A 927 -38.32 -2.79 -2.84
CA LEU A 927 -37.75 -3.52 -1.71
C LEU A 927 -38.00 -5.01 -1.93
N GLY A 928 -36.97 -5.74 -2.36
CA GLY A 928 -37.06 -7.17 -2.57
C GLY A 928 -37.15 -7.97 -1.28
N ILE A 929 -37.40 -9.28 -1.41
CA ILE A 929 -37.63 -10.19 -0.29
C ILE A 929 -36.42 -10.32 0.63
N ALA A 930 -35.20 -10.30 0.11
CA ALA A 930 -34.00 -10.36 0.95
C ALA A 930 -33.90 -9.11 1.83
N GLU A 931 -34.18 -7.94 1.26
CA GLU A 931 -34.24 -6.69 2.02
C GLU A 931 -35.39 -6.68 3.05
N LEU A 932 -36.58 -7.18 2.69
CA LEU A 932 -37.70 -7.30 3.62
C LEU A 932 -37.37 -8.26 4.78
N PHE A 933 -36.67 -9.37 4.50
CA PHE A 933 -36.15 -10.25 5.53
C PHE A 933 -35.15 -9.54 6.41
N ASN A 934 -34.17 -8.84 5.83
CA ASN A 934 -33.14 -8.12 6.55
C ASN A 934 -33.75 -7.10 7.52
N ARG A 935 -34.69 -6.27 7.05
CA ARG A 935 -35.43 -5.29 7.89
C ARG A 935 -36.25 -5.96 8.98
N THR A 936 -36.98 -7.02 8.62
CA THR A 936 -37.80 -7.76 9.60
C THR A 936 -36.90 -8.30 10.69
N LEU A 937 -35.83 -9.02 10.33
CA LEU A 937 -34.88 -9.65 11.24
C LEU A 937 -34.15 -8.63 12.10
N PHE A 938 -33.77 -7.48 11.54
CA PHE A 938 -33.20 -6.37 12.29
C PHE A 938 -34.09 -6.00 13.49
N SER A 939 -35.39 -5.80 13.28
CA SER A 939 -36.33 -5.49 14.38
C SER A 939 -36.46 -6.60 15.44
N ILE A 940 -36.11 -7.84 15.09
CA ILE A 940 -36.13 -8.99 16.00
C ILE A 940 -34.83 -9.06 16.80
N THR A 941 -33.69 -8.99 16.11
CA THR A 941 -32.37 -9.38 16.62
C THR A 941 -31.46 -8.20 17.01
N ASP A 942 -31.89 -6.95 16.79
CA ASP A 942 -31.12 -5.77 17.16
C ASP A 942 -30.69 -5.82 18.64
N ASP A 943 -29.44 -5.46 18.90
CA ASP A 943 -28.80 -5.59 20.21
C ASP A 943 -29.23 -4.51 21.21
N VAL A 944 -29.92 -3.46 20.75
CA VAL A 944 -30.39 -2.36 21.59
C VAL A 944 -31.91 -2.38 21.73
N ASP A 945 -32.64 -2.37 20.61
CA ASP A 945 -34.09 -2.20 20.55
C ASP A 945 -34.84 -3.48 20.12
N GLY A 946 -34.11 -4.56 19.81
CA GLY A 946 -34.68 -5.82 19.35
C GLY A 946 -35.55 -6.49 20.42
N TYR A 947 -36.74 -6.95 20.02
CA TYR A 947 -37.66 -7.58 20.99
C TYR A 947 -37.19 -8.96 21.47
N LEU A 948 -36.26 -9.61 20.76
CA LEU A 948 -35.57 -10.82 21.25
C LEU A 948 -34.55 -10.49 22.34
N THR A 949 -33.82 -9.39 22.17
CA THR A 949 -32.90 -8.87 23.18
C THR A 949 -33.67 -8.55 24.46
N ALA A 950 -34.76 -7.78 24.36
CA ALA A 950 -35.64 -7.49 25.50
C ALA A 950 -36.21 -8.77 26.17
N LYS A 951 -36.51 -9.82 25.40
CA LYS A 951 -36.98 -11.11 25.94
C LYS A 951 -35.87 -11.83 26.70
N THR A 952 -34.65 -11.83 26.15
CA THR A 952 -33.46 -12.46 26.73
C THR A 952 -33.08 -11.78 28.05
N GLU A 953 -32.99 -10.45 28.06
CA GLU A 953 -32.75 -9.64 29.27
C GLU A 953 -33.82 -9.90 30.34
N SER A 954 -35.10 -9.96 29.94
CA SER A 954 -36.18 -10.26 30.89
C SER A 954 -36.07 -11.66 31.51
N LEU A 955 -35.46 -12.63 30.83
CA LEU A 955 -35.23 -13.98 31.38
C LEU A 955 -34.00 -13.99 32.29
N GLU A 956 -32.94 -13.28 31.94
CA GLU A 956 -31.76 -13.07 32.78
C GLU A 956 -32.14 -12.41 34.10
N ASP A 957 -32.92 -11.33 34.06
CA ASP A 957 -33.47 -10.67 35.26
C ASP A 957 -34.29 -11.63 36.15
N ARG A 958 -35.02 -12.58 35.53
CA ARG A 958 -35.78 -13.60 36.27
C ARG A 958 -34.85 -14.61 36.94
N ILE A 959 -33.78 -15.02 36.26
CA ILE A 959 -32.75 -15.92 36.80
C ILE A 959 -32.05 -15.25 37.99
N ASP A 960 -31.60 -14.01 37.84
CA ASP A 960 -30.98 -13.23 38.92
C ASP A 960 -31.92 -13.11 40.14
N SER A 961 -33.21 -12.90 39.90
CA SER A 961 -34.21 -12.88 40.97
C SER A 961 -34.37 -14.23 41.68
N TYR A 962 -34.27 -15.35 40.95
CA TYR A 962 -34.28 -16.68 41.55
C TYR A 962 -33.02 -16.96 42.35
N ASP A 963 -31.84 -16.61 41.82
CA ASP A 963 -30.55 -16.73 42.51
C ASP A 963 -30.57 -15.99 43.85
N GLU A 964 -30.98 -14.72 43.85
CA GLU A 964 -31.12 -13.95 45.08
C GLU A 964 -32.07 -14.60 46.10
N ARG A 965 -33.15 -15.23 45.62
CA ARG A 965 -34.15 -15.89 46.48
C ARG A 965 -33.60 -17.19 47.05
N ILE A 966 -32.89 -17.97 46.25
CA ILE A 966 -32.23 -19.21 46.65
C ILE A 966 -31.18 -18.89 47.71
N GLU A 967 -30.29 -17.92 47.47
CA GLU A 967 -29.28 -17.50 48.44
C GLU A 967 -29.90 -17.06 49.79
N LYS A 968 -30.98 -16.28 49.73
CA LYS A 968 -31.72 -15.86 50.94
C LYS A 968 -32.37 -17.05 51.65
N MET A 969 -32.87 -18.07 50.93
CA MET A 969 -33.44 -19.28 51.51
C MET A 969 -32.35 -20.17 52.14
N GLU A 970 -31.23 -20.39 51.46
CA GLU A 970 -30.09 -21.16 51.95
C GLU A 970 -29.46 -20.55 53.20
N THR A 971 -29.31 -19.22 53.22
CA THR A 971 -28.83 -18.49 54.40
C THR A 971 -29.77 -18.70 55.59
N ARG A 972 -31.08 -18.66 55.38
CA ARG A 972 -32.09 -18.92 56.42
C ARG A 972 -32.06 -20.37 56.91
N LEU A 973 -31.93 -21.33 55.99
CA LEU A 973 -31.78 -22.74 56.31
C LEU A 973 -30.52 -22.99 57.14
N THR A 974 -29.40 -22.39 56.78
CA THR A 974 -28.13 -22.50 57.52
C THR A 974 -28.24 -21.93 58.94
N ALA A 975 -28.82 -20.74 59.10
CA ALA A 975 -29.05 -20.14 60.41
C ALA A 975 -30.00 -20.97 61.29
N ARG A 976 -31.01 -21.58 60.68
CA ARG A 976 -31.96 -22.48 61.34
C ARG A 976 -31.29 -23.78 61.77
N MET A 977 -30.50 -24.40 60.90
CA MET A 977 -29.65 -25.56 61.22
C MET A 977 -28.75 -25.26 62.42
N GLN A 978 -28.01 -24.15 62.41
CA GLN A 978 -27.14 -23.75 63.52
C GLN A 978 -27.91 -23.54 64.83
N THR A 979 -29.11 -22.97 64.75
CA THR A 979 -29.99 -22.79 65.92
C THR A 979 -30.46 -24.14 66.48
N MET A 980 -30.82 -25.09 65.62
CA MET A 980 -31.18 -26.45 66.04
C MET A 980 -29.99 -27.16 66.67
N ILE A 981 -28.81 -27.13 66.04
CA ILE A 981 -27.56 -27.68 66.57
C ILE A 981 -27.27 -27.13 67.98
N ASN A 982 -27.29 -25.80 68.15
CA ASN A 982 -27.03 -25.16 69.44
C ASN A 982 -28.02 -25.59 70.53
N ARG A 983 -29.31 -25.77 70.18
CA ARG A 983 -30.34 -26.26 71.09
C ARG A 983 -30.08 -27.71 71.51
N PHE A 984 -29.71 -28.58 70.58
CA PHE A 984 -29.39 -29.98 70.89
C PHE A 984 -28.14 -30.12 71.75
N ILE A 985 -27.08 -29.33 71.49
CA ILE A 985 -25.89 -29.27 72.34
C ILE A 985 -26.24 -28.81 73.76
N ALA A 986 -27.05 -27.76 73.90
CA ALA A 986 -27.50 -27.27 75.22
C ALA A 986 -28.30 -28.32 75.99
N MET A 987 -29.15 -29.10 75.28
CA MET A 987 -29.87 -30.22 75.87
C MET A 987 -28.95 -31.37 76.28
N GLU A 988 -27.94 -31.72 75.48
CA GLU A 988 -26.94 -32.74 75.85
C GLU A 988 -26.12 -32.33 77.08
N LEU A 989 -25.71 -31.07 77.18
CA LEU A 989 -25.02 -30.54 78.35
C LEU A 989 -25.90 -30.64 79.60
N ALA A 990 -27.18 -30.26 79.50
CA ALA A 990 -28.13 -30.39 80.60
C ALA A 990 -28.37 -31.86 80.99
N LEU A 991 -28.47 -32.77 80.03
CA LEU A 991 -28.61 -34.21 80.27
C LEU A 991 -27.36 -34.82 80.91
N SER A 992 -26.16 -34.43 80.46
CA SER A 992 -24.89 -34.85 81.06
C SER A 992 -24.76 -34.35 82.50
N GLU A 993 -25.18 -33.11 82.77
CA GLU A 993 -25.21 -32.57 84.13
C GLU A 993 -26.20 -33.33 85.03
N ILE A 994 -27.39 -33.68 84.51
CA ILE A 994 -28.37 -34.52 85.21
C ILE A 994 -27.85 -35.93 85.45
N GLN A 995 -27.17 -36.55 84.48
CA GLN A 995 -26.56 -37.88 84.64
C GLN A 995 -25.42 -37.85 85.66
N ASN A 996 -24.54 -36.85 85.61
CA ASN A 996 -23.48 -36.66 86.61
C ASN A 996 -24.06 -36.41 88.01
N GLN A 997 -25.15 -35.65 88.14
CA GLN A 997 -25.87 -35.47 89.40
C GLN A 997 -26.54 -36.78 89.86
N GLY A 998 -27.08 -37.58 88.94
CA GLY A 998 -27.67 -38.90 89.20
C GLY A 998 -26.63 -39.93 89.64
N ASP A 999 -25.45 -39.97 89.01
CA ASP A 999 -24.32 -40.82 89.37
C ASP A 999 -23.69 -40.38 90.70
N TRP A 1000 -23.59 -39.07 90.93
CA TRP A 1000 -23.21 -38.51 92.23
C TRP A 1000 -24.19 -38.89 93.33
N LEU A 1001 -25.51 -38.75 93.09
CA LEU A 1001 -26.57 -39.18 94.02
C LEU A 1001 -26.52 -40.69 94.26
N THR A 1002 -26.28 -41.49 93.23
CA THR A 1002 -26.15 -42.95 93.32
C THR A 1002 -24.89 -43.36 94.10
N SER A 1003 -23.78 -42.64 93.92
CA SER A 1003 -22.55 -42.77 94.72
C SER A 1003 -22.76 -42.36 96.19
N GLN A 1004 -23.56 -41.32 96.44
CA GLN A 1004 -23.95 -40.87 97.78
C GLN A 1004 -24.85 -41.93 98.46
N LEU A 1005 -25.86 -42.45 97.77
CA LEU A 1005 -26.76 -43.49 98.25
C LEU A 1005 -26.05 -44.83 98.52
N SER A 1006 -25.09 -45.22 97.67
CA SER A 1006 -24.26 -46.42 97.89
C SER A 1006 -23.23 -46.25 99.02
N SER A 1007 -22.82 -45.02 99.33
CA SER A 1007 -22.03 -44.71 100.54
C SER A 1007 -22.88 -44.68 101.84
N LEU A 1008 -24.20 -44.51 101.71
CA LEU A 1008 -25.18 -44.54 102.81
C LEU A 1008 -25.73 -45.95 103.09
N SER A 1009 -25.44 -46.94 102.24
CA SER A 1009 -25.88 -48.34 102.42
C SER A 1009 -24.83 -49.25 103.08
N ARG A 1010 -24.06 -48.74 104.05
CA ARG A 1010 -23.15 -49.54 104.88
C ARG A 1010 -23.33 -49.29 106.36
#